data_AF-A0A975GGI3-F1
#
_entry.id   AF-A0A975GGI3-F1
#
_cell.length_a   1.000
_cell.length_b   1.000
_cell.length_c   1.000
_cell.angle_alpha   90.00
_cell.angle_beta   90.00
_cell.angle_gamma   90.00
#
_symmetry.space_group_name_H-M   'P 1'
#
loop_
_entity.id
_entity.type
_entity.pdbx_description
1 polymer ?
#
loop_
_entity_poly.entity_id
_entity_poly.type
_entity_poly.pdbx_seq_one_letter_code
_entity_poly.pdbx_strand_id
1 'polypeptide(L)'
;MKIFISYTKEDIDIANKLYADLQEADLKPWMDKKNILPGQKWKQIIPKIINKCDLVIILMSSKSILRRGYFHTELRSALNVLNEMPPHSIFIIPVRIDNCNPAYEELKDIHWVDIFPSYENGFSKILNTINKILESVPKYKSAYTRKIGDEIRVLENLYEKLTIKGSDKKELFDIENKIKLLNKKILQGPNLEEGFILSARYKLIECIGTGGFATVWKAYDKKNRKLAAIKVLHGHLSRDDSQRDRFFRGAETMMSLNHQNIIRIIEPKCKYRGYYYFSMEYIDGSNLYDFIINNKELSKKNLLNIIEDVCLAVNYSHDYDIIHRDIKPENILVQKNGTACLTDFDLVLMYSSTIRASTGSIGTFMFAAPETIGSTYRIDKRSDIFSLAMTIVFCLYNEDLPINIFGNYINFVGDLDCNPEVKKSLMCALEWEPSDRYNSALNFWKDFNEAWKNDNKQIIKIELNSSNSEFKQYKENSEIKQDNYYIGKYTVTNAEFKRFVLAGGYDSTGLDNWWSNLGKEVWESYINRQQHPCIFEDKRREDFYTDRPAFWDDGKFNHPNKPVVGICWFEAEAYCNWLLEYLIKKDNVFWVNKSIHLPTEFQWVSAARKNGKYEYPWGNKLPSEEYANYGNKLLGTPHIIGSHPKGSSWCGCNDMVGDVWEWSLDNFEKNNDIDKVIRGGCCFDEAEQITINSRQARKPAYRHAAIGFRIVVESKCG
;
A
#
# COMPACT_ATOMS: atom_id res chain seq x y z
N MET A 1 38.73 14.01 2.49
CA MET A 1 38.90 13.09 3.63
C MET A 1 39.23 13.91 4.87
N LYS A 2 38.44 13.79 5.94
CA LYS A 2 38.66 14.43 7.24
C LYS A 2 39.61 13.57 8.06
N ILE A 3 40.73 14.13 8.48
CA ILE A 3 41.80 13.39 9.17
C ILE A 3 41.99 14.00 10.55
N PHE A 4 41.79 13.24 11.61
CA PHE A 4 42.12 13.67 12.97
C PHE A 4 43.58 13.35 13.26
N ILE A 5 44.36 14.33 13.72
CA ILE A 5 45.75 14.12 14.15
C ILE A 5 45.80 14.14 15.67
N SER A 6 46.07 12.97 16.28
CA SER A 6 46.33 12.83 17.70
C SER A 6 47.82 12.94 17.97
N TYR A 7 48.21 13.78 18.92
CA TYR A 7 49.60 14.09 19.22
C TYR A 7 49.76 14.54 20.69
N THR A 8 50.99 14.54 21.20
CA THR A 8 51.30 15.14 22.51
C THR A 8 51.96 16.50 22.37
N LYS A 9 51.99 17.31 23.42
CA LYS A 9 52.55 18.66 23.38
C LYS A 9 54.01 18.67 22.90
N GLU A 10 54.74 17.61 23.21
CA GLU A 10 56.14 17.39 22.84
C GLU A 10 56.34 17.10 21.35
N ASP A 11 55.28 16.66 20.67
CA ASP A 11 55.28 16.30 19.24
C ASP A 11 54.65 17.40 18.37
N ILE A 12 54.33 18.57 18.95
CA ILE A 12 53.57 19.64 18.30
C ILE A 12 54.21 20.13 16.99
N ASP A 13 55.54 20.20 16.92
CA ASP A 13 56.24 20.72 15.74
C ASP A 13 56.05 19.78 14.54
N ILE A 14 56.09 18.48 14.79
CA ILE A 14 55.90 17.44 13.78
C ILE A 14 54.42 17.29 13.43
N ALA A 15 53.53 17.43 14.41
CA ALA A 15 52.09 17.52 14.16
C ALA A 15 51.73 18.72 13.28
N ASN A 16 52.35 19.87 13.52
CA ASN A 16 52.15 21.07 12.70
C ASN A 16 52.66 20.89 11.28
N LYS A 17 53.82 20.25 11.10
CA LYS A 17 54.38 19.93 9.79
C LYS A 17 53.45 18.98 9.03
N LEU A 18 53.07 17.85 9.64
CA LEU A 18 52.14 16.89 9.04
C LEU A 18 50.79 17.52 8.70
N TYR A 19 50.27 18.39 9.56
CA TYR A 19 49.05 19.14 9.28
C TYR A 19 49.20 20.01 8.02
N ALA A 20 50.31 20.73 7.87
CA ALA A 20 50.55 21.56 6.68
C ALA A 20 50.68 20.71 5.41
N ASP A 21 51.46 19.63 5.46
CA ASP A 21 51.70 18.78 4.28
C ASP A 21 50.43 18.02 3.85
N LEU A 22 49.60 17.59 4.80
CA LEU A 22 48.28 17.03 4.50
C LEU A 22 47.35 18.07 3.86
N GLN A 23 47.42 19.34 4.29
CA GLN A 23 46.66 20.42 3.63
C GLN A 23 47.14 20.67 2.21
N GLU A 24 48.46 20.64 1.98
CA GLU A 24 49.05 20.79 0.64
C GLU A 24 48.62 19.65 -0.29
N ALA A 25 48.43 18.45 0.25
CA ALA A 25 47.87 17.30 -0.46
C ALA A 25 46.32 17.33 -0.65
N ASP A 26 45.66 18.49 -0.46
CA ASP A 26 44.19 18.68 -0.53
C ASP A 26 43.38 17.78 0.44
N LEU A 27 43.97 17.42 1.58
CA LEU A 27 43.28 16.71 2.65
C LEU A 27 42.82 17.70 3.73
N LYS A 28 41.87 17.26 4.57
CA LYS A 28 41.29 18.09 5.63
C LYS A 28 41.76 17.62 7.01
N PRO A 29 43.00 17.94 7.44
CA PRO A 29 43.47 17.59 8.77
C PRO A 29 42.77 18.43 9.84
N TRP A 30 42.66 17.87 11.03
CA TRP A 30 42.05 18.45 12.22
C TRP A 30 42.93 18.15 13.43
N MET A 31 43.23 19.16 14.24
CA MET A 31 43.96 19.03 15.52
C MET A 31 43.40 20.02 16.56
N ASP A 32 43.41 19.61 17.82
CA ASP A 32 42.78 20.30 18.95
C ASP A 32 43.14 21.80 19.06
N LYS A 33 44.43 22.17 18.96
CA LYS A 33 44.91 23.55 19.10
C LYS A 33 44.59 24.46 17.93
N LYS A 34 44.32 23.89 16.74
CA LYS A 34 44.01 24.69 15.54
C LYS A 34 42.52 24.82 15.29
N ASN A 35 41.73 23.85 15.75
CA ASN A 35 40.36 23.70 15.27
C ASN A 35 39.29 23.77 16.38
N ILE A 36 39.65 23.77 17.67
CA ILE A 36 38.70 24.02 18.76
C ILE A 36 38.51 25.54 18.92
N LEU A 37 37.26 26.01 18.86
CA LEU A 37 36.93 27.43 19.01
C LEU A 37 37.01 27.88 20.48
N PRO A 38 37.34 29.16 20.76
CA PRO A 38 37.25 29.70 22.12
C PRO A 38 35.85 29.48 22.73
N GLY A 39 35.80 29.03 23.99
CA GLY A 39 34.55 28.74 24.71
C GLY A 39 34.02 27.30 24.55
N GLN A 40 34.60 26.50 23.65
CA GLN A 40 34.18 25.12 23.44
C GLN A 40 34.77 24.14 24.47
N LYS A 41 33.93 23.26 25.02
CA LYS A 41 34.35 22.18 25.93
C LYS A 41 34.96 21.02 25.14
N TRP A 42 36.29 21.03 25.04
CA TRP A 42 37.07 20.03 24.30
C TRP A 42 36.76 18.57 24.69
N LYS A 43 36.54 18.26 25.97
CA LYS A 43 36.15 16.91 26.44
C LYS A 43 34.86 16.37 25.79
N GLN A 44 33.99 17.24 25.30
CA GLN A 44 32.74 16.88 24.62
C GLN A 44 32.87 16.88 23.10
N ILE A 45 33.86 17.57 22.56
CA ILE A 45 34.01 17.79 21.11
C ILE A 45 34.93 16.78 20.49
N ILE A 46 36.05 16.48 21.15
CA ILE A 46 37.06 15.55 20.61
C ILE A 46 36.45 14.18 20.27
N PRO A 47 35.66 13.51 21.15
CA PRO A 47 34.97 12.27 20.78
C PRO A 47 33.99 12.43 19.61
N LYS A 48 33.29 13.57 19.53
CA LYS A 48 32.36 13.86 18.42
C LYS A 48 33.08 14.06 17.09
N ILE A 49 34.30 14.61 17.11
CA ILE A 49 35.12 14.79 15.92
C ILE A 49 35.74 13.46 15.49
N ILE A 50 36.25 12.66 16.42
CA ILE A 50 36.79 11.32 16.13
C ILE A 50 35.69 10.44 15.49
N ASN A 51 34.47 10.45 16.01
CA ASN A 51 33.33 9.74 15.41
C ASN A 51 32.92 10.23 14.01
N LYS A 52 33.37 11.42 13.60
CA LYS A 52 33.01 12.07 12.32
C LYS A 52 34.18 12.17 11.33
N CYS A 53 35.38 11.78 11.74
CA CYS A 53 36.54 11.77 10.86
C CYS A 53 36.59 10.49 10.03
N ASP A 54 37.24 10.55 8.87
CA ASP A 54 37.40 9.40 7.98
C ASP A 54 38.63 8.57 8.36
N LEU A 55 39.58 9.17 9.10
CA LEU A 55 40.86 8.59 9.47
C LEU A 55 41.44 9.32 10.69
N VAL A 56 42.09 8.58 11.57
CA VAL A 56 42.84 9.07 12.72
C VAL A 56 44.31 8.74 12.51
N ILE A 57 45.18 9.75 12.54
CA ILE A 57 46.63 9.57 12.58
C ILE A 57 47.08 9.76 14.02
N ILE A 58 47.81 8.78 14.56
CA ILE A 58 48.28 8.79 15.95
C ILE A 58 49.79 8.93 15.95
N LEU A 59 50.27 10.09 16.37
CA LEU A 59 51.69 10.38 16.49
C LEU A 59 52.26 9.78 17.78
N MET A 60 53.33 8.99 17.64
CA MET A 60 53.98 8.27 18.73
C MET A 60 55.47 8.61 18.78
N SER A 61 55.98 8.94 19.96
CA SER A 61 57.38 9.17 20.25
C SER A 61 57.76 8.50 21.57
N SER A 62 59.06 8.31 21.79
CA SER A 62 59.61 7.80 23.05
C SER A 62 59.13 8.59 24.28
N LYS A 63 58.76 9.87 24.08
CA LYS A 63 58.22 10.78 25.09
C LYS A 63 56.70 10.65 25.25
N SER A 64 55.96 10.46 24.16
CA SER A 64 54.50 10.43 24.18
C SER A 64 53.92 9.14 24.77
N ILE A 65 54.63 8.02 24.58
CA ILE A 65 54.22 6.68 25.01
C ILE A 65 54.26 6.51 26.55
N LEU A 66 55.10 7.28 27.25
CA LEU A 66 55.27 7.20 28.70
C LEU A 66 54.23 7.99 29.51
N ARG A 67 53.41 8.83 28.87
CA ARG A 67 52.41 9.67 29.56
C ARG A 67 51.08 8.95 29.68
N ARG A 68 50.45 9.00 30.87
CA ARG A 68 49.01 8.72 31.09
C ARG A 68 48.25 10.04 31.08
N GLY A 69 47.23 10.18 30.22
CA GLY A 69 46.51 11.46 30.05
C GLY A 69 45.60 11.50 28.82
N TYR A 70 45.31 12.70 28.28
CA TYR A 70 44.32 12.92 27.21
C TYR A 70 44.57 12.21 25.88
N PHE A 71 45.84 12.00 25.54
CA PHE A 71 46.24 11.11 24.45
C PHE A 71 45.61 9.72 24.57
N HIS A 72 45.42 9.22 25.80
CA HIS A 72 44.75 7.94 26.08
C HIS A 72 43.24 8.00 25.82
N THR A 73 42.61 9.16 26.05
CA THR A 73 41.17 9.36 25.80
C THR A 73 40.87 9.43 24.30
N GLU A 74 41.73 10.11 23.54
CA GLU A 74 41.64 10.16 22.07
C GLU A 74 41.87 8.79 21.46
N LEU A 75 42.94 8.11 21.87
CA LEU A 75 43.25 6.77 21.42
C LEU A 75 42.13 5.78 21.74
N ARG A 76 41.60 5.79 22.97
CA ARG A 76 40.48 4.90 23.35
C ARG A 76 39.21 5.20 22.55
N SER A 77 38.93 6.48 22.28
CA SER A 77 37.80 6.87 21.43
C SER A 77 38.00 6.37 19.99
N ALA A 78 39.20 6.50 19.45
CA ALA A 78 39.53 6.01 18.11
C ALA A 78 39.48 4.47 18.03
N LEU A 79 39.99 3.76 19.03
CA LEU A 79 39.95 2.30 19.11
C LEU A 79 38.51 1.79 19.25
N ASN A 80 37.66 2.45 20.03
CA ASN A 80 36.24 2.11 20.11
C ASN A 80 35.57 2.20 18.73
N VAL A 81 35.84 3.26 17.99
CA VAL A 81 35.34 3.42 16.61
C VAL A 81 35.91 2.36 15.68
N LEU A 82 37.22 2.06 15.78
CA LEU A 82 37.86 1.00 14.97
C LEU A 82 37.25 -0.38 15.26
N ASN A 83 36.93 -0.68 16.51
CA ASN A 83 36.32 -1.95 16.92
C ASN A 83 34.88 -2.12 16.40
N GLU A 84 34.19 -1.02 16.11
CA GLU A 84 32.88 -1.01 15.46
C GLU A 84 32.97 -1.10 13.92
N MET A 85 34.18 -1.01 13.34
CA MET A 85 34.41 -1.07 11.90
C MET A 85 34.70 -2.49 11.40
N PRO A 86 34.44 -2.79 10.11
CA PRO A 86 34.73 -4.10 9.54
C PRO A 86 36.20 -4.51 9.73
N PRO A 87 36.48 -5.82 9.95
CA PRO A 87 37.85 -6.35 9.93
C PRO A 87 38.54 -5.91 8.64
N HIS A 88 39.76 -5.39 8.74
CA HIS A 88 40.56 -4.80 7.65
C HIS A 88 40.25 -3.34 7.26
N SER A 89 39.35 -2.64 7.94
CA SER A 89 39.18 -1.18 7.74
C SER A 89 40.38 -0.41 8.28
N ILE A 90 40.93 0.49 7.46
CA ILE A 90 42.01 1.39 7.89
C ILE A 90 41.37 2.69 8.39
N PHE A 91 41.20 2.78 9.71
CA PHE A 91 40.72 4.00 10.38
C PHE A 91 41.77 4.63 11.28
N ILE A 92 42.75 3.86 11.78
CA ILE A 92 43.87 4.37 12.56
C ILE A 92 45.17 4.13 11.77
N ILE A 93 46.00 5.16 11.64
CA ILE A 93 47.40 5.05 11.18
C ILE A 93 48.30 5.44 12.35
N PRO A 94 48.92 4.46 13.04
CA PRO A 94 49.96 4.75 14.00
C PRO A 94 51.20 5.24 13.27
N VAL A 95 51.75 6.38 13.69
CA VAL A 95 52.91 7.01 13.08
C VAL A 95 53.97 7.23 14.14
N ARG A 96 55.13 6.59 13.97
CA ARG A 96 56.26 6.79 14.87
C ARG A 96 57.15 7.93 14.38
N ILE A 97 57.47 8.80 15.31
CA ILE A 97 58.28 9.99 15.12
C ILE A 97 59.76 9.72 15.44
N ASP A 98 60.01 8.80 16.38
CA ASP A 98 61.33 8.33 16.76
C ASP A 98 61.32 6.81 17.05
N ASN A 99 62.45 6.27 17.50
CA ASN A 99 62.53 4.86 17.83
C ASN A 99 61.76 4.53 19.12
N CYS A 100 60.49 4.13 18.98
CA CYS A 100 59.59 3.84 20.09
C CYS A 100 58.67 2.64 19.80
N ASN A 101 58.32 1.87 20.82
CA ASN A 101 57.41 0.72 20.69
C ASN A 101 56.02 1.11 21.21
N PRO A 102 54.92 0.75 20.52
CA PRO A 102 53.57 1.04 20.99
C PRO A 102 53.33 0.44 22.39
N ALA A 103 52.94 1.27 23.37
CA ALA A 103 52.66 0.77 24.73
C ALA A 103 51.36 -0.04 24.83
N TYR A 104 50.43 0.15 23.90
CA TYR A 104 49.11 -0.50 23.90
C TYR A 104 49.12 -1.78 23.10
N GLU A 105 48.57 -2.85 23.66
CA GLU A 105 48.49 -4.14 22.98
C GLU A 105 47.69 -4.04 21.69
N GLU A 106 46.60 -3.28 21.69
CA GLU A 106 45.73 -3.08 20.53
C GLU A 106 46.41 -2.30 19.38
N LEU A 107 47.44 -1.49 19.69
CA LEU A 107 48.26 -0.83 18.66
C LEU A 107 49.39 -1.72 18.15
N LYS A 108 49.80 -2.76 18.89
CA LYS A 108 50.83 -3.72 18.42
C LYS A 108 50.30 -4.58 17.27
N ASP A 109 48.99 -4.79 17.24
CA ASP A 109 48.30 -5.54 16.18
C ASP A 109 48.02 -4.67 14.93
N ILE A 110 48.36 -3.37 14.96
CA ILE A 110 48.17 -2.43 13.85
C ILE A 110 49.54 -2.05 13.28
N HIS A 111 49.72 -2.23 11.97
CA HIS A 111 50.96 -1.82 11.29
C HIS A 111 51.14 -0.30 11.35
N TRP A 112 52.35 0.16 11.70
CA TRP A 112 52.69 1.59 11.83
C TRP A 112 53.52 2.12 10.66
N VAL A 113 53.65 3.44 10.58
CA VAL A 113 54.54 4.13 9.65
C VAL A 113 55.60 4.90 10.41
N ASP A 114 56.87 4.71 10.05
CA ASP A 114 57.96 5.52 10.55
C ASP A 114 58.15 6.74 9.64
N ILE A 115 58.10 7.95 10.21
CA ILE A 115 58.49 9.21 9.53
C ILE A 115 59.94 9.60 9.80
N PHE A 116 60.72 8.67 10.36
CA PHE A 116 62.16 8.77 10.57
C PHE A 116 62.83 7.51 9.98
N PRO A 117 64.10 7.59 9.55
CA PRO A 117 64.96 8.78 9.50
C PRO A 117 64.59 9.78 8.40
N SER A 118 63.70 9.40 7.47
CA SER A 118 63.24 10.27 6.38
C SER A 118 61.74 10.56 6.50
N TYR A 119 61.44 11.84 6.77
CA TYR A 119 60.07 12.33 6.83
C TYR A 119 59.34 12.16 5.50
N GLU A 120 59.98 12.50 4.38
CA GLU A 120 59.40 12.40 3.04
C GLU A 120 58.97 10.96 2.71
N ASN A 121 59.81 9.98 3.06
CA ASN A 121 59.50 8.57 2.82
C ASN A 121 58.32 8.10 3.68
N GLY A 122 58.27 8.50 4.95
CA GLY A 122 57.15 8.17 5.83
C GLY A 122 55.85 8.86 5.40
N PHE A 123 55.92 10.14 5.03
CA PHE A 123 54.78 10.89 4.53
C PHE A 123 54.23 10.31 3.22
N SER A 124 55.11 9.90 2.30
CA SER A 124 54.72 9.19 1.08
C SER A 124 53.96 7.89 1.37
N LYS A 125 54.36 7.12 2.39
CA LYS A 125 53.64 5.91 2.84
C LYS A 125 52.27 6.24 3.43
N ILE A 126 52.17 7.33 4.20
CA ILE A 126 50.89 7.83 4.72
C ILE A 126 49.97 8.21 3.56
N LEU A 127 50.46 8.97 2.57
CA LEU A 127 49.70 9.36 1.39
C LEU A 127 49.28 8.16 0.54
N ASN A 128 50.15 7.17 0.34
CA ASN A 128 49.80 5.94 -0.39
C ASN A 128 48.68 5.18 0.33
N THR A 129 48.75 5.11 1.67
CA THR A 129 47.68 4.49 2.48
C THR A 129 46.37 5.25 2.34
N ILE A 130 46.41 6.58 2.40
CA ILE A 130 45.25 7.46 2.19
C ILE A 130 44.68 7.29 0.77
N ASN A 131 45.53 7.25 -0.25
CA ASN A 131 45.12 7.05 -1.63
C ASN A 131 44.48 5.67 -1.83
N LYS A 132 45.03 4.62 -1.23
CA LYS A 132 44.40 3.28 -1.23
C LYS A 132 43.07 3.27 -0.50
N ILE A 133 42.94 3.99 0.62
CA ILE A 133 41.64 4.17 1.29
C ILE A 133 40.67 4.85 0.32
N LEU A 134 41.07 5.94 -0.33
CA LEU A 134 40.28 6.68 -1.32
C LEU A 134 39.95 5.84 -2.57
N GLU A 135 40.81 4.92 -2.98
CA GLU A 135 40.60 3.99 -4.10
C GLU A 135 39.71 2.79 -3.72
N SER A 136 39.76 2.36 -2.46
CA SER A 136 38.89 1.34 -1.87
C SER A 136 37.51 1.88 -1.48
N VAL A 137 37.31 3.21 -1.55
CA VAL A 137 35.99 3.80 -1.62
C VAL A 137 35.38 3.39 -2.96
N PRO A 138 34.20 2.73 -2.99
CA PRO A 138 33.61 2.30 -4.25
C PRO A 138 33.48 3.48 -5.21
N LYS A 139 34.14 3.36 -6.36
CA LYS A 139 34.04 4.31 -7.45
C LYS A 139 32.64 4.17 -8.04
N TYR A 140 31.73 5.09 -7.68
CA TYR A 140 30.44 5.23 -8.34
C TYR A 140 30.68 5.43 -9.86
N LYS A 141 30.09 4.58 -10.71
CA LYS A 141 30.33 4.61 -12.16
C LYS A 141 29.59 5.73 -12.88
N SER A 142 28.65 6.41 -12.22
CA SER A 142 27.92 7.54 -12.81
C SER A 142 28.70 8.87 -12.68
N ALA A 143 29.09 9.45 -13.82
CA ALA A 143 29.68 10.80 -13.90
C ALA A 143 28.76 11.90 -13.32
N TYR A 144 27.44 11.65 -13.29
CA TYR A 144 26.42 12.53 -12.76
C TYR A 144 26.49 12.66 -11.22
N THR A 145 26.63 11.56 -10.51
CA THR A 145 26.67 11.53 -9.02
C THR A 145 27.95 12.13 -8.48
N ARG A 146 29.07 11.88 -9.17
CA ARG A 146 30.38 12.45 -8.82
C ARG A 146 30.33 13.97 -8.87
N LYS A 147 29.79 14.53 -9.97
CA LYS A 147 29.63 15.98 -10.16
C LYS A 147 28.79 16.64 -9.06
N ILE A 148 27.69 16.02 -8.66
CA ILE A 148 26.80 16.58 -7.61
C ILE A 148 27.43 16.45 -6.22
N GLY A 149 28.08 15.32 -5.92
CA GLY A 149 28.79 15.12 -4.65
C GLY A 149 29.92 16.13 -4.44
N ASP A 150 30.70 16.40 -5.49
CA ASP A 150 31.76 17.42 -5.45
C ASP A 150 31.18 18.82 -5.24
N GLU A 151 30.06 19.15 -5.89
CA GLU A 151 29.37 20.43 -5.77
C GLU A 151 28.81 20.68 -4.36
N ILE A 152 28.22 19.66 -3.72
CA ILE A 152 27.77 19.73 -2.31
C ILE A 152 28.96 19.98 -1.39
N ARG A 153 30.06 19.25 -1.58
CA ARG A 153 31.27 19.40 -0.77
C ARG A 153 31.85 20.81 -0.89
N VAL A 154 31.78 21.45 -2.05
CA VAL A 154 32.19 22.85 -2.24
C VAL A 154 31.27 23.80 -1.47
N LEU A 155 29.95 23.62 -1.56
CA LEU A 155 28.96 24.46 -0.88
C LEU A 155 29.01 24.32 0.64
N GLU A 156 29.22 23.12 1.18
CA GLU A 156 29.39 22.89 2.62
C GLU A 156 30.63 23.62 3.18
N ASN A 157 31.74 23.60 2.43
CA ASN A 157 32.94 24.35 2.83
C ASN A 157 32.71 25.86 2.76
N LEU A 158 31.94 26.32 1.77
CA LEU A 158 31.57 27.73 1.66
C LEU A 158 30.66 28.16 2.81
N TYR A 159 29.66 27.34 3.16
CA TYR A 159 28.78 27.54 4.30
C TYR A 159 29.57 27.64 5.61
N GLU A 160 30.48 26.70 5.87
CA GLU A 160 31.34 26.72 7.07
C GLU A 160 32.21 27.99 7.12
N LYS A 161 32.83 28.39 6.00
CA LYS A 161 33.67 29.61 5.93
C LYS A 161 32.85 30.88 6.19
N LEU A 162 31.65 30.99 5.63
CA LEU A 162 30.78 32.16 5.80
C LEU A 162 30.17 32.21 7.21
N THR A 163 29.87 31.04 7.79
CA THR A 163 29.41 30.95 9.18
C THR A 163 30.49 31.43 10.14
N ILE A 164 31.76 31.05 9.92
CA ILE A 164 32.90 31.50 10.73
C ILE A 164 33.17 33.01 10.56
N LYS A 165 32.93 33.57 9.36
CA LYS A 165 33.06 35.01 9.09
C LYS A 165 31.88 35.85 9.61
N GLY A 166 30.83 35.24 10.13
CA GLY A 166 29.64 35.95 10.61
C GLY A 166 28.82 36.59 9.47
N SER A 167 28.81 35.96 8.29
CA SER A 167 28.08 36.44 7.10
C SER A 167 26.56 36.48 7.30
N ASP A 168 25.88 37.20 6.42
CA ASP A 168 24.43 37.43 6.48
C ASP A 168 23.63 36.11 6.48
N LYS A 169 22.56 36.08 7.30
CA LYS A 169 21.69 34.91 7.48
C LYS A 169 21.01 34.49 6.18
N LYS A 170 20.75 35.44 5.28
CA LYS A 170 20.13 35.16 3.98
C LYS A 170 21.06 34.38 3.06
N GLU A 171 22.34 34.72 3.02
CA GLU A 171 23.35 34.04 2.20
C GLU A 171 23.61 32.61 2.69
N LEU A 172 23.68 32.42 4.01
CA LEU A 172 23.75 31.10 4.62
C LEU A 172 22.52 30.24 4.29
N PHE A 173 21.32 30.83 4.38
CA PHE A 173 20.06 30.16 4.04
C PHE A 173 19.99 29.73 2.57
N ASP A 174 20.46 30.56 1.64
CA ASP A 174 20.50 30.24 0.22
C ASP A 174 21.48 29.10 -0.09
N ILE A 175 22.63 29.05 0.57
CA ILE A 175 23.58 27.94 0.46
C ILE A 175 22.98 26.66 1.05
N GLU A 176 22.34 26.75 2.20
CA GLU A 176 21.61 25.63 2.82
C GLU A 176 20.54 25.07 1.88
N ASN A 177 19.77 25.93 1.22
CA ASN A 177 18.75 25.52 0.25
C ASN A 177 19.36 24.89 -1.00
N LYS A 178 20.51 25.39 -1.50
CA LYS A 178 21.23 24.76 -2.62
C LYS A 178 21.79 23.39 -2.24
N ILE A 179 22.40 23.26 -1.06
CA ILE A 179 22.85 21.99 -0.50
C ILE A 179 21.67 21.03 -0.38
N LYS A 180 20.53 21.51 0.11
CA LYS A 180 19.29 20.72 0.23
C LYS A 180 18.76 20.27 -1.14
N LEU A 181 18.81 21.13 -2.16
CA LEU A 181 18.40 20.82 -3.53
C LEU A 181 19.35 19.83 -4.22
N LEU A 182 20.67 19.97 -4.05
CA LEU A 182 21.66 19.04 -4.60
C LEU A 182 21.64 17.69 -3.88
N ASN A 183 21.46 17.69 -2.55
CA ASN A 183 21.20 16.46 -1.79
C ASN A 183 19.92 15.78 -2.28
N LYS A 184 18.87 16.54 -2.60
CA LYS A 184 17.65 16.00 -3.21
C LYS A 184 17.97 15.34 -4.56
N LYS A 185 18.90 15.88 -5.36
CA LYS A 185 19.35 15.26 -6.63
C LYS A 185 20.20 14.00 -6.45
N ILE A 186 21.07 13.91 -5.43
CA ILE A 186 21.79 12.66 -5.07
C ILE A 186 20.82 11.59 -4.57
N LEU A 187 19.88 11.99 -3.73
CA LEU A 187 18.81 11.12 -3.24
C LEU A 187 17.86 10.67 -4.37
N GLN A 188 17.87 11.37 -5.51
CA GLN A 188 17.09 11.07 -6.70
C GLN A 188 17.93 10.39 -7.81
N GLY A 189 19.21 10.03 -7.57
CA GLY A 189 19.94 9.03 -8.39
C GLY A 189 21.46 8.96 -8.19
N PRO A 190 22.15 7.90 -8.66
CA PRO A 190 21.77 6.51 -8.83
C PRO A 190 22.00 5.70 -7.52
N ASN A 191 21.32 4.56 -7.48
CA ASN A 191 21.29 3.58 -6.41
C ASN A 191 22.66 2.91 -6.18
N LEU A 192 22.79 2.12 -5.11
CA LEU A 192 23.86 1.11 -5.01
C LEU A 192 24.04 0.39 -6.36
N GLU A 193 25.26 -0.02 -6.69
CA GLU A 193 25.57 -0.67 -7.97
C GLU A 193 26.06 -2.10 -7.73
N GLU A 194 25.86 -2.96 -8.74
CA GLU A 194 26.41 -4.31 -8.76
C GLU A 194 27.93 -4.30 -8.56
N GLY A 195 28.42 -5.21 -7.71
CA GLY A 195 29.83 -5.31 -7.35
C GLY A 195 30.26 -4.45 -6.16
N PHE A 196 29.43 -3.53 -5.67
CA PHE A 196 29.70 -2.80 -4.43
C PHE A 196 29.81 -3.76 -3.24
N ILE A 197 30.72 -3.51 -2.30
CA ILE A 197 30.90 -4.36 -1.12
C ILE A 197 30.48 -3.60 0.14
N LEU A 198 29.38 -4.01 0.77
CA LEU A 198 28.91 -3.47 2.05
C LEU A 198 29.65 -4.11 3.23
N SER A 199 30.15 -3.27 4.15
CA SER A 199 30.90 -3.65 5.36
C SER A 199 31.98 -4.72 5.13
N ALA A 200 32.71 -4.64 4.00
CA ALA A 200 33.71 -5.62 3.57
C ALA A 200 33.21 -7.08 3.41
N ARG A 201 31.92 -7.35 3.64
CA ARG A 201 31.35 -8.70 3.74
C ARG A 201 30.41 -9.03 2.60
N TYR A 202 29.44 -8.17 2.34
CA TYR A 202 28.38 -8.45 1.38
C TYR A 202 28.73 -7.83 0.03
N LYS A 203 29.15 -8.65 -0.93
CA LYS A 203 29.34 -8.21 -2.32
C LYS A 203 27.99 -8.21 -3.01
N LEU A 204 27.46 -7.04 -3.34
CA LEU A 204 26.21 -6.89 -4.07
C LEU A 204 26.36 -7.50 -5.46
N ILE A 205 25.39 -8.32 -5.85
CA ILE A 205 25.36 -9.03 -7.14
C ILE A 205 24.39 -8.33 -8.07
N GLU A 206 23.13 -8.19 -7.65
CA GLU A 206 22.04 -7.61 -8.45
C GLU A 206 20.97 -7.02 -7.52
N CYS A 207 20.26 -6.01 -8.01
CA CYS A 207 19.09 -5.45 -7.32
C CYS A 207 17.88 -6.36 -7.59
N ILE A 208 17.28 -6.91 -6.55
CA ILE A 208 16.17 -7.86 -6.66
C ILE A 208 14.81 -7.28 -6.29
N GLY A 209 14.77 -6.06 -5.76
CA GLY A 209 13.51 -5.38 -5.48
C GLY A 209 13.72 -3.96 -4.98
N THR A 210 12.81 -3.05 -5.35
CA THR A 210 12.80 -1.66 -4.84
C THR A 210 11.40 -1.33 -4.36
N GLY A 211 11.23 -1.16 -3.05
CA GLY A 211 9.96 -0.73 -2.44
C GLY A 211 9.94 0.77 -2.13
N GLY A 212 8.89 1.26 -1.47
CA GLY A 212 8.82 2.67 -1.05
C GLY A 212 9.85 3.06 0.02
N PHE A 213 10.20 2.11 0.89
CA PHE A 213 11.06 2.36 2.06
C PHE A 213 12.51 1.87 1.91
N ALA A 214 12.73 0.82 1.12
CA ALA A 214 14.02 0.15 1.03
C ALA A 214 14.23 -0.51 -0.33
N THR A 215 15.50 -0.75 -0.67
CA THR A 215 15.94 -1.53 -1.82
C THR A 215 16.52 -2.85 -1.34
N VAL A 216 16.16 -3.97 -1.95
CA VAL A 216 16.68 -5.30 -1.63
C VAL A 216 17.68 -5.73 -2.70
N TRP A 217 18.86 -6.17 -2.26
CA TRP A 217 19.94 -6.64 -3.11
C TRP A 217 20.24 -8.10 -2.84
N LYS A 218 20.45 -8.88 -3.90
CA LYS A 218 21.14 -10.16 -3.77
C LYS A 218 22.62 -9.89 -3.58
N ALA A 219 23.23 -10.56 -2.62
CA ALA A 219 24.65 -10.39 -2.33
C ALA A 219 25.30 -11.74 -2.02
N TYR A 220 26.61 -11.82 -2.27
CA TYR A 220 27.44 -12.90 -1.75
C TYR A 220 27.96 -12.50 -0.37
N ASP A 221 27.56 -13.24 0.66
CA ASP A 221 28.11 -13.12 2.01
C ASP A 221 29.47 -13.82 2.07
N LYS A 222 30.55 -13.04 2.03
CA LYS A 222 31.92 -13.58 2.07
C LYS A 222 32.26 -14.31 3.38
N LYS A 223 31.59 -13.96 4.48
CA LYS A 223 31.84 -14.58 5.80
C LYS A 223 31.25 -15.98 5.84
N ASN A 224 29.98 -16.12 5.44
CA ASN A 224 29.26 -17.39 5.47
C ASN A 224 29.38 -18.19 4.16
N ARG A 225 30.03 -17.63 3.14
CA ARG A 225 30.25 -18.21 1.80
C ARG A 225 28.97 -18.67 1.09
N LYS A 226 27.88 -17.96 1.30
CA LYS A 226 26.56 -18.22 0.70
C LYS A 226 25.90 -16.95 0.19
N LEU A 227 24.86 -17.10 -0.62
CA LEU A 227 24.03 -15.98 -1.03
C LEU A 227 23.22 -15.46 0.16
N ALA A 228 22.99 -14.15 0.18
CA ALA A 228 22.19 -13.43 1.17
C ALA A 228 21.39 -12.31 0.48
N ALA A 229 20.26 -11.94 1.05
CA ALA A 229 19.51 -10.76 0.64
C ALA A 229 19.84 -9.60 1.60
N ILE A 230 20.08 -8.42 1.05
CA ILE A 230 20.47 -7.22 1.80
C ILE A 230 19.42 -6.15 1.56
N LYS A 231 18.61 -5.86 2.58
CA LYS A 231 17.60 -4.81 2.53
C LYS A 231 18.22 -3.51 3.03
N VAL A 232 18.25 -2.50 2.18
CA VAL A 232 18.92 -1.21 2.39
C VAL A 232 17.87 -0.11 2.46
N LEU A 233 17.82 0.62 3.58
CA LEU A 233 16.91 1.73 3.79
C LEU A 233 17.20 2.87 2.80
N HIS A 234 16.16 3.45 2.22
CA HIS A 234 16.28 4.59 1.33
C HIS A 234 16.92 5.80 2.03
N GLY A 235 17.86 6.46 1.35
CA GLY A 235 18.65 7.55 1.93
C GLY A 235 17.80 8.72 2.45
N HIS A 236 16.63 8.99 1.86
CA HIS A 236 15.76 10.09 2.28
C HIS A 236 15.06 9.80 3.62
N LEU A 237 14.87 8.52 3.97
CA LEU A 237 14.29 8.07 5.24
C LEU A 237 15.35 7.86 6.33
N SER A 238 16.60 7.67 5.94
CA SER A 238 17.73 7.45 6.87
C SER A 238 17.99 8.63 7.83
N ARG A 239 17.43 9.82 7.56
CA ARG A 239 17.65 11.04 8.37
C ARG A 239 16.73 11.13 9.57
N ASP A 240 15.64 10.36 9.58
CA ASP A 240 14.67 10.34 10.66
C ASP A 240 14.95 9.14 11.58
N ASP A 241 15.34 9.43 12.81
CA ASP A 241 15.67 8.43 13.84
C ASP A 241 14.50 7.46 14.07
N SER A 242 13.25 7.96 14.03
CA SER A 242 12.06 7.13 14.21
C SER A 242 11.86 6.15 13.05
N GLN A 243 12.20 6.56 11.83
CA GLN A 243 12.09 5.72 10.62
C GLN A 243 13.20 4.67 10.56
N ARG A 244 14.41 5.02 11.03
CA ARG A 244 15.51 4.06 11.17
C ARG A 244 15.23 3.02 12.25
N ASP A 245 14.75 3.46 13.42
CA ASP A 245 14.43 2.57 14.52
C ASP A 245 13.27 1.65 14.15
N ARG A 246 12.27 2.17 13.41
CA ARG A 246 11.27 1.32 12.75
C ARG A 246 11.97 0.29 11.89
N PHE A 247 12.67 0.68 10.84
CA PHE A 247 13.31 -0.23 9.89
C PHE A 247 14.06 -1.42 10.53
N PHE A 248 14.76 -1.20 11.65
CA PHE A 248 15.47 -2.27 12.35
C PHE A 248 14.63 -3.11 13.31
N ARG A 249 13.62 -2.54 13.97
CA ARG A 249 12.79 -3.28 14.94
C ARG A 249 12.10 -4.51 14.31
N GLY A 250 11.80 -4.48 13.02
CA GLY A 250 11.11 -5.57 12.31
C GLY A 250 12.07 -6.72 12.07
N ALA A 251 13.30 -6.41 11.64
CA ALA A 251 14.37 -7.38 11.53
C ALA A 251 14.75 -7.97 12.92
N GLU A 252 14.75 -7.15 13.98
CA GLU A 252 14.97 -7.63 15.35
C GLU A 252 13.83 -8.56 15.82
N THR A 253 12.58 -8.24 15.49
CA THR A 253 11.41 -9.09 15.80
C THR A 253 11.51 -10.42 15.06
N MET A 254 11.79 -10.41 13.76
CA MET A 254 11.96 -11.61 12.94
C MET A 254 13.15 -12.46 13.39
N MET A 255 14.22 -11.86 13.93
CA MET A 255 15.37 -12.60 14.43
C MET A 255 15.01 -13.54 15.59
N SER A 256 13.94 -13.23 16.35
CA SER A 256 13.44 -14.10 17.42
C SER A 256 12.63 -15.30 16.92
N LEU A 257 12.22 -15.30 15.65
CA LEU A 257 11.43 -16.36 15.04
C LEU A 257 12.34 -17.35 14.30
N ASN A 258 12.14 -18.65 14.54
CA ASN A 258 12.87 -19.72 13.86
C ASN A 258 11.89 -20.75 13.31
N HIS A 259 11.46 -20.54 12.07
CA HIS A 259 10.47 -21.37 11.40
C HIS A 259 10.87 -21.54 9.93
N GLN A 260 10.68 -22.72 9.36
CA GLN A 260 11.07 -23.00 7.98
C GLN A 260 10.36 -22.11 6.94
N ASN A 261 9.16 -21.64 7.26
CA ASN A 261 8.34 -20.77 6.42
C ASN A 261 8.43 -19.28 6.82
N ILE A 262 9.44 -18.87 7.60
CA ILE A 262 9.74 -17.46 7.91
C ILE A 262 11.18 -17.17 7.53
N ILE A 263 11.44 -16.09 6.80
CA ILE A 263 12.80 -15.74 6.41
C ILE A 263 13.66 -15.47 7.63
N ARG A 264 14.81 -16.15 7.69
CA ARG A 264 15.78 -15.98 8.75
C ARG A 264 16.60 -14.69 8.57
N ILE A 265 16.60 -13.85 9.60
CA ILE A 265 17.50 -12.70 9.69
C ILE A 265 18.92 -13.19 10.07
N ILE A 266 19.91 -12.72 9.33
CA ILE A 266 21.34 -13.03 9.56
C ILE A 266 21.96 -11.95 10.45
N GLU A 267 21.76 -10.68 10.10
CA GLU A 267 22.13 -9.54 10.94
C GLU A 267 21.01 -8.51 10.89
N PRO A 268 20.36 -8.20 12.03
CA PRO A 268 19.17 -7.36 12.06
C PRO A 268 19.48 -5.87 11.91
N LYS A 269 20.73 -5.43 12.17
CA LYS A 269 21.10 -4.02 12.17
C LYS A 269 22.55 -3.81 11.75
N CYS A 270 22.73 -3.21 10.58
CA CYS A 270 24.04 -2.88 10.03
C CYS A 270 24.07 -1.43 9.54
N LYS A 271 25.25 -0.82 9.57
CA LYS A 271 25.50 0.52 9.03
C LYS A 271 26.84 0.56 8.30
N TYR A 272 26.85 1.14 7.11
CA TYR A 272 28.09 1.34 6.36
C TYR A 272 28.01 2.60 5.51
N ARG A 273 28.91 3.56 5.75
CA ARG A 273 29.03 4.79 4.94
C ARG A 273 27.71 5.54 4.72
N GLY A 274 26.88 5.61 5.76
CA GLY A 274 25.57 6.28 5.73
C GLY A 274 24.41 5.39 5.25
N TYR A 275 24.68 4.21 4.70
CA TYR A 275 23.65 3.22 4.41
C TYR A 275 23.28 2.46 5.68
N TYR A 276 21.98 2.35 5.93
CA TYR A 276 21.40 1.52 6.99
C TYR A 276 20.79 0.31 6.31
N TYR A 277 21.14 -0.89 6.77
CA TYR A 277 20.71 -2.11 6.12
C TYR A 277 20.66 -3.27 7.11
N PHE A 278 19.94 -4.32 6.76
CA PHE A 278 20.00 -5.60 7.46
C PHE A 278 20.21 -6.72 6.43
N SER A 279 20.68 -7.86 6.90
CA SER A 279 20.93 -9.02 6.05
C SER A 279 20.06 -10.19 6.46
N MET A 280 19.55 -10.90 5.47
CA MET A 280 18.65 -12.03 5.64
C MET A 280 18.99 -13.15 4.66
N GLU A 281 18.44 -14.32 4.90
CA GLU A 281 18.57 -15.45 3.97
C GLU A 281 18.08 -15.06 2.58
N TYR A 282 18.83 -15.47 1.55
CA TYR A 282 18.40 -15.32 0.17
C TYR A 282 17.56 -16.52 -0.23
N ILE A 283 16.36 -16.24 -0.73
CA ILE A 283 15.46 -17.24 -1.30
C ILE A 283 15.58 -17.18 -2.83
N ASP A 284 15.97 -18.30 -3.45
CA ASP A 284 16.03 -18.44 -4.90
C ASP A 284 14.63 -18.75 -5.45
N GLY A 285 13.90 -17.70 -5.79
CA GLY A 285 12.49 -17.73 -6.17
C GLY A 285 11.95 -16.33 -6.49
N SER A 286 10.64 -16.22 -6.65
CA SER A 286 9.94 -14.93 -6.80
C SER A 286 9.02 -14.69 -5.60
N ASN A 287 8.54 -13.45 -5.43
CA ASN A 287 7.40 -13.23 -4.53
C ASN A 287 6.13 -13.88 -5.11
N LEU A 288 5.11 -14.09 -4.27
CA LEU A 288 3.86 -14.75 -4.64
C LEU A 288 3.07 -13.95 -5.68
N TYR A 289 3.15 -12.62 -5.64
CA TYR A 289 2.55 -11.76 -6.65
C TYR A 289 3.08 -12.09 -8.04
N ASP A 290 4.40 -11.97 -8.23
CA ASP A 290 5.08 -12.29 -9.48
C ASP A 290 4.93 -13.76 -9.85
N PHE A 291 4.90 -14.65 -8.86
CA PHE A 291 4.71 -16.08 -9.06
C PHE A 291 3.36 -16.37 -9.74
N ILE A 292 2.29 -15.74 -9.27
CA ILE A 292 0.91 -15.89 -9.78
C ILE A 292 0.76 -15.17 -11.13
N ILE A 293 1.13 -13.89 -11.20
CA ILE A 293 0.92 -13.06 -12.40
C ILE A 293 1.75 -13.54 -13.59
N ASN A 294 3.00 -13.98 -13.35
CA ASN A 294 3.89 -14.41 -14.44
C ASN A 294 3.75 -15.91 -14.78
N ASN A 295 3.27 -16.76 -13.87
CA ASN A 295 3.02 -18.18 -14.14
C ASN A 295 1.51 -18.47 -14.11
N LYS A 296 0.84 -18.28 -15.25
CA LYS A 296 -0.61 -18.50 -15.40
C LYS A 296 -1.09 -19.94 -15.21
N GLU A 297 -0.19 -20.90 -14.98
CA GLU A 297 -0.49 -22.32 -14.73
C GLU A 297 0.04 -22.77 -13.37
N LEU A 298 -0.49 -22.21 -12.28
CA LEU A 298 -0.31 -22.82 -10.96
C LEU A 298 -1.14 -24.10 -10.87
N SER A 299 -0.51 -25.24 -10.54
CA SER A 299 -1.28 -26.41 -10.16
C SER A 299 -2.02 -26.15 -8.84
N LYS A 300 -3.29 -26.58 -8.73
CA LYS A 300 -4.07 -26.49 -7.48
C LYS A 300 -3.32 -27.05 -6.26
N LYS A 301 -2.46 -28.06 -6.47
CA LYS A 301 -1.62 -28.67 -5.42
C LYS A 301 -0.52 -27.73 -4.92
N ASN A 302 0.11 -26.97 -5.82
CA ASN A 302 1.14 -26.01 -5.44
C ASN A 302 0.54 -24.83 -4.65
N LEU A 303 -0.67 -24.38 -5.02
CA LEU A 303 -1.36 -23.31 -4.29
C LEU A 303 -1.66 -23.71 -2.84
N LEU A 304 -2.20 -24.91 -2.60
CA LEU A 304 -2.49 -25.37 -1.24
C LEU A 304 -1.24 -25.44 -0.36
N ASN A 305 -0.13 -25.96 -0.90
CA ASN A 305 1.12 -26.04 -0.15
C ASN A 305 1.63 -24.65 0.25
N ILE A 306 1.56 -23.68 -0.68
CA ILE A 306 1.94 -22.28 -0.41
C ILE A 306 1.06 -21.69 0.69
N ILE A 307 -0.26 -21.88 0.61
CA ILE A 307 -1.20 -21.37 1.62
C ILE A 307 -0.92 -22.02 2.98
N GLU A 308 -0.71 -23.34 3.02
CA GLU A 308 -0.37 -24.08 4.23
C GLU A 308 0.90 -23.55 4.89
N ASP A 309 1.97 -23.40 4.12
CA ASP A 309 3.26 -22.85 4.56
C ASP A 309 3.10 -21.45 5.20
N VAL A 310 2.32 -20.57 4.57
CA VAL A 310 2.06 -19.23 5.10
C VAL A 310 1.17 -19.29 6.35
N CYS A 311 0.14 -20.14 6.38
CA CYS A 311 -0.71 -20.32 7.57
C CYS A 311 0.09 -20.81 8.78
N LEU A 312 1.01 -21.75 8.56
CA LEU A 312 1.91 -22.26 9.61
C LEU A 312 2.86 -21.17 10.11
N ALA A 313 3.43 -20.37 9.21
CA ALA A 313 4.26 -19.22 9.57
C ALA A 313 3.50 -18.19 10.44
N VAL A 314 2.29 -17.82 10.02
CA VAL A 314 1.45 -16.84 10.73
C VAL A 314 1.03 -17.36 12.09
N ASN A 315 0.61 -18.63 12.18
CA ASN A 315 0.26 -19.22 13.47
C ASN A 315 1.48 -19.27 14.40
N TYR A 316 2.64 -19.67 13.88
CA TYR A 316 3.88 -19.70 14.66
C TYR A 316 4.22 -18.31 15.21
N SER A 317 4.11 -17.24 14.43
CA SER A 317 4.36 -15.89 14.96
C SER A 317 3.34 -15.47 16.01
N HIS A 318 2.06 -15.85 15.84
CA HIS A 318 1.01 -15.56 16.82
C HIS A 318 1.23 -16.26 18.16
N ASP A 319 1.82 -17.45 18.16
CA ASP A 319 2.19 -18.18 19.39
C ASP A 319 3.30 -17.46 20.19
N TYR A 320 4.04 -16.53 19.56
CA TYR A 320 5.03 -15.65 20.19
C TYR A 320 4.51 -14.21 20.39
N ASP A 321 3.19 -13.99 20.31
CA ASP A 321 2.54 -12.68 20.40
C ASP A 321 3.04 -11.65 19.35
N ILE A 322 3.57 -12.14 18.22
CA ILE A 322 4.03 -11.32 17.11
C ILE A 322 2.98 -11.33 16.00
N ILE A 323 2.46 -10.15 15.68
CA ILE A 323 1.49 -9.91 14.60
C ILE A 323 2.26 -9.36 13.40
N HIS A 324 2.03 -9.92 12.21
CA HIS A 324 2.73 -9.55 10.98
C HIS A 324 2.33 -8.18 10.43
N ARG A 325 1.02 -7.89 10.40
CA ARG A 325 0.36 -6.61 10.01
C ARG A 325 0.44 -6.19 8.53
N ASP A 326 1.31 -6.81 7.73
CA ASP A 326 1.43 -6.53 6.29
C ASP A 326 1.49 -7.82 5.47
N ILE A 327 0.60 -8.77 5.74
CA ILE A 327 0.54 -10.01 4.93
C ILE A 327 -0.05 -9.68 3.56
N LYS A 328 0.73 -9.91 2.51
CA LYS A 328 0.34 -9.71 1.12
C LYS A 328 1.23 -10.53 0.18
N PRO A 329 0.82 -10.74 -1.08
CA PRO A 329 1.58 -11.54 -2.04
C PRO A 329 3.05 -11.11 -2.22
N GLU A 330 3.36 -9.82 -2.12
CA GLU A 330 4.73 -9.30 -2.27
C GLU A 330 5.65 -9.68 -1.10
N ASN A 331 5.08 -9.98 0.07
CA ASN A 331 5.80 -10.35 1.30
C ASN A 331 5.87 -11.87 1.51
N ILE A 332 5.42 -12.67 0.54
CA ILE A 332 5.51 -14.13 0.54
C ILE A 332 6.45 -14.55 -0.58
N LEU A 333 7.60 -15.15 -0.25
CA LEU A 333 8.55 -15.64 -1.25
C LEU A 333 8.29 -17.12 -1.53
N VAL A 334 8.21 -17.47 -2.82
CA VAL A 334 7.98 -18.85 -3.29
C VAL A 334 9.27 -19.37 -3.92
N GLN A 335 9.83 -20.42 -3.32
CA GLN A 335 11.01 -21.11 -3.83
C GLN A 335 10.70 -21.93 -5.09
N LYS A 336 11.73 -22.24 -5.88
CA LYS A 336 11.61 -23.13 -7.05
C LYS A 336 11.05 -24.52 -6.74
N ASN A 337 11.21 -25.01 -5.51
CA ASN A 337 10.66 -26.30 -5.06
C ASN A 337 9.17 -26.20 -4.62
N GLY A 338 8.57 -25.01 -4.67
CA GLY A 338 7.18 -24.76 -4.27
C GLY A 338 6.97 -24.39 -2.81
N THR A 339 8.04 -24.32 -1.99
CA THR A 339 7.94 -23.92 -0.57
C THR A 339 7.79 -22.41 -0.45
N ALA A 340 6.85 -21.95 0.40
CA ALA A 340 6.63 -20.53 0.67
C ALA A 340 7.27 -20.09 2.00
N CYS A 341 7.76 -18.85 2.02
CA CYS A 341 8.34 -18.21 3.20
C CYS A 341 7.83 -16.78 3.36
N LEU A 342 7.39 -16.44 4.57
CA LEU A 342 6.94 -15.09 4.92
C LEU A 342 8.13 -14.20 5.28
N THR A 343 8.08 -12.94 4.84
CA THR A 343 9.10 -11.92 5.12
C THR A 343 8.44 -10.59 5.48
N ASP A 344 9.25 -9.63 5.94
CA ASP A 344 8.82 -8.23 6.11
C ASP A 344 7.72 -8.04 7.16
N PHE A 345 7.94 -8.58 8.37
CA PHE A 345 7.11 -8.32 9.53
C PHE A 345 7.12 -6.81 9.84
N ASP A 346 5.95 -6.19 9.71
CA ASP A 346 5.89 -4.75 9.60
C ASP A 346 5.75 -4.02 10.94
N LEU A 347 6.27 -2.81 10.88
CA LEU A 347 6.67 -1.93 11.94
C LEU A 347 5.73 -0.74 12.03
N VAL A 348 4.44 -1.03 12.26
CA VAL A 348 3.37 -0.04 12.42
C VAL A 348 3.17 0.82 11.16
N LEU A 349 1.98 0.69 10.56
CA LEU A 349 1.57 1.45 9.38
C LEU A 349 1.85 2.94 9.53
N MET A 350 2.57 3.47 8.57
CA MET A 350 2.65 4.91 8.36
C MET A 350 1.37 5.41 7.68
N TYR A 351 0.42 5.90 8.48
CA TYR A 351 -0.49 6.93 8.00
C TYR A 351 0.17 8.30 8.16
N SER A 352 1.08 8.66 7.25
CA SER A 352 1.36 10.08 6.99
C SER A 352 0.59 10.52 5.77
N SER A 353 -0.03 11.70 5.87
CA SER A 353 -0.86 12.31 4.84
C SER A 353 -0.14 12.55 3.50
N THR A 354 1.19 12.45 3.47
CA THR A 354 2.05 12.73 2.32
C THR A 354 2.36 11.49 1.46
N ILE A 355 2.16 10.27 1.97
CA ILE A 355 2.44 9.00 1.24
C ILE A 355 1.25 8.56 0.35
N ARG A 356 0.11 9.27 0.41
CA ARG A 356 -1.05 9.04 -0.47
C ARG A 356 -0.79 9.28 -1.97
N ALA A 357 0.38 9.81 -2.36
CA ALA A 357 0.67 10.25 -3.72
C ALA A 357 1.54 9.30 -4.56
N SER A 358 1.87 8.09 -4.08
CA SER A 358 2.64 7.11 -4.86
C SER A 358 1.80 5.87 -5.19
N THR A 359 1.84 5.45 -6.45
CA THR A 359 1.05 4.35 -7.04
C THR A 359 1.22 3.00 -6.33
N GLY A 360 2.37 2.75 -5.68
CA GLY A 360 2.60 1.54 -4.88
C GLY A 360 1.92 1.53 -3.50
N SER A 361 1.46 2.69 -3.00
CA SER A 361 0.79 2.77 -1.68
C SER A 361 -0.67 2.35 -1.75
N ILE A 362 -1.29 2.43 -2.93
CA ILE A 362 -2.70 2.05 -3.14
C ILE A 362 -2.88 0.53 -3.10
N GLY A 363 -1.91 -0.25 -3.62
CA GLY A 363 -1.97 -1.72 -3.64
C GLY A 363 -1.89 -2.37 -2.27
N THR A 364 -1.16 -1.77 -1.32
CA THR A 364 -1.02 -2.31 0.05
C THR A 364 -2.33 -2.25 0.84
N PHE A 365 -3.22 -1.28 0.59
CA PHE A 365 -4.49 -1.18 1.32
C PHE A 365 -5.49 -2.28 0.96
N MET A 366 -5.32 -2.97 -0.18
CA MET A 366 -6.26 -4.00 -0.62
C MET A 366 -6.20 -5.27 0.24
N PHE A 367 -5.06 -5.52 0.89
CA PHE A 367 -4.85 -6.70 1.74
C PHE A 367 -5.01 -6.39 3.23
N ALA A 368 -5.02 -5.12 3.63
CA ALA A 368 -5.06 -4.74 5.03
C ALA A 368 -6.47 -4.84 5.62
N ALA A 369 -6.57 -5.30 6.88
CA ALA A 369 -7.85 -5.40 7.58
C ALA A 369 -8.47 -4.01 7.87
N PRO A 370 -9.81 -3.87 7.93
CA PRO A 370 -10.47 -2.57 8.15
C PRO A 370 -9.95 -1.79 9.37
N GLU A 371 -9.72 -2.46 10.49
CA GLU A 371 -9.20 -1.87 11.72
C GLU A 371 -7.78 -1.29 11.56
N THR A 372 -7.04 -1.81 10.58
CA THR A 372 -5.71 -1.39 10.20
C THR A 372 -5.73 -0.05 9.45
N ILE A 373 -6.89 0.36 8.89
CA ILE A 373 -6.97 1.42 7.87
C ILE A 373 -7.46 2.80 8.35
N GLY A 374 -7.99 2.91 9.57
CA GLY A 374 -8.62 4.17 9.97
C GLY A 374 -8.74 4.46 11.45
N SER A 375 -8.10 3.69 12.34
CA SER A 375 -8.40 3.81 13.77
C SER A 375 -7.25 3.48 14.71
N THR A 376 -7.34 4.00 15.93
CA THR A 376 -6.52 3.67 17.11
C THR A 376 -7.04 2.43 17.86
N TYR A 377 -7.86 1.57 17.24
CA TYR A 377 -8.29 0.32 17.86
C TYR A 377 -7.10 -0.65 18.02
N ARG A 378 -7.17 -1.50 19.06
CA ARG A 378 -6.14 -2.51 19.33
C ARG A 378 -6.14 -3.53 18.19
N ILE A 379 -5.16 -3.41 17.29
CA ILE A 379 -4.85 -4.44 16.27
C ILE A 379 -4.45 -5.72 17.00
N ASP A 380 -5.13 -6.82 16.69
CA ASP A 380 -4.80 -8.15 17.21
C ASP A 380 -4.48 -9.13 16.07
N LYS A 381 -4.18 -10.38 16.44
CA LYS A 381 -3.79 -11.44 15.49
C LYS A 381 -4.81 -11.73 14.39
N ARG A 382 -6.07 -11.33 14.55
CA ARG A 382 -7.16 -11.56 13.57
C ARG A 382 -7.09 -10.60 12.39
N SER A 383 -6.30 -9.53 12.49
CA SER A 383 -5.95 -8.68 11.35
C SER A 383 -5.10 -9.45 10.32
N ASP A 384 -4.16 -10.28 10.78
CA ASP A 384 -3.35 -11.14 9.89
C ASP A 384 -4.20 -12.20 9.20
N ILE A 385 -5.25 -12.71 9.86
CA ILE A 385 -6.18 -13.69 9.27
C ILE A 385 -6.95 -13.07 8.11
N PHE A 386 -7.42 -11.82 8.26
CA PHE A 386 -8.05 -11.08 7.18
C PHE A 386 -7.08 -10.89 5.99
N SER A 387 -5.86 -10.45 6.26
CA SER A 387 -4.85 -10.22 5.22
C SER A 387 -4.42 -11.51 4.51
N LEU A 388 -4.32 -12.61 5.25
CA LEU A 388 -4.11 -13.95 4.69
C LEU A 388 -5.27 -14.37 3.80
N ALA A 389 -6.52 -14.15 4.21
CA ALA A 389 -7.69 -14.44 3.38
C ALA A 389 -7.69 -13.61 2.09
N MET A 390 -7.38 -12.31 2.15
CA MET A 390 -7.23 -11.48 0.93
C MET A 390 -6.10 -11.95 0.02
N THR A 391 -5.00 -12.45 0.59
CA THR A 391 -3.90 -13.06 -0.17
C THR A 391 -4.37 -14.33 -0.89
N ILE A 392 -5.17 -15.16 -0.24
CA ILE A 392 -5.78 -16.36 -0.87
C ILE A 392 -6.75 -15.93 -1.96
N VAL A 393 -7.57 -14.92 -1.73
CA VAL A 393 -8.48 -14.35 -2.74
C VAL A 393 -7.72 -13.89 -3.98
N PHE A 394 -6.60 -13.20 -3.82
CA PHE A 394 -5.70 -12.86 -4.93
C PHE A 394 -5.22 -14.09 -5.70
N CYS A 395 -4.76 -15.13 -4.98
CA CYS A 395 -4.28 -16.35 -5.62
C CYS A 395 -5.38 -17.09 -6.39
N LEU A 396 -6.61 -17.08 -5.89
CA LEU A 396 -7.76 -17.69 -6.56
C LEU A 396 -8.26 -16.85 -7.74
N TYR A 397 -8.13 -15.53 -7.65
CA TYR A 397 -8.48 -14.62 -8.73
C TYR A 397 -7.48 -14.69 -9.89
N ASN A 398 -6.21 -14.97 -9.59
CA ASN A 398 -5.12 -15.20 -10.56
C ASN A 398 -4.84 -14.00 -11.49
N GLU A 399 -5.27 -12.81 -11.09
CA GLU A 399 -5.05 -11.52 -11.73
C GLU A 399 -4.90 -10.43 -10.65
N ASP A 400 -4.59 -9.21 -11.05
CA ASP A 400 -4.58 -8.06 -10.14
C ASP A 400 -5.95 -7.83 -9.50
N LEU A 401 -5.97 -7.71 -8.17
CA LEU A 401 -7.21 -7.35 -7.47
C LEU A 401 -7.65 -5.95 -7.89
N PRO A 402 -8.91 -5.77 -8.31
CA PRO A 402 -9.40 -4.47 -8.72
C PRO A 402 -9.62 -3.57 -7.49
N ILE A 403 -9.35 -2.27 -7.63
CA ILE A 403 -9.41 -1.29 -6.52
C ILE A 403 -10.80 -1.26 -5.83
N ASN A 404 -11.87 -1.57 -6.56
CA ASN A 404 -13.24 -1.61 -6.04
C ASN A 404 -13.54 -2.80 -5.11
N ILE A 405 -12.57 -3.70 -4.88
CA ILE A 405 -12.68 -4.76 -3.87
C ILE A 405 -12.76 -4.18 -2.45
N PHE A 406 -12.21 -2.97 -2.26
CA PHE A 406 -12.19 -2.30 -0.96
C PHE A 406 -13.60 -2.02 -0.45
N GLY A 407 -13.96 -2.59 0.71
CA GLY A 407 -15.31 -2.53 1.27
C GLY A 407 -16.34 -3.43 0.57
N ASN A 408 -15.92 -4.24 -0.41
CA ASN A 408 -16.76 -5.17 -1.17
C ASN A 408 -16.19 -6.61 -1.21
N TYR A 409 -15.35 -6.97 -0.24
CA TYR A 409 -14.59 -8.23 -0.23
C TYR A 409 -15.51 -9.47 -0.30
N ILE A 410 -16.64 -9.43 0.40
CA ILE A 410 -17.60 -10.56 0.47
C ILE A 410 -18.21 -10.85 -0.91
N ASN A 411 -18.68 -9.83 -1.64
CA ASN A 411 -19.26 -10.05 -2.97
C ASN A 411 -18.18 -10.55 -3.94
N PHE A 412 -16.99 -9.94 -3.92
CA PHE A 412 -15.86 -10.40 -4.74
C PHE A 412 -15.49 -11.88 -4.50
N VAL A 413 -15.51 -12.33 -3.25
CA VAL A 413 -15.32 -13.75 -2.90
C VAL A 413 -16.47 -14.62 -3.40
N GLY A 414 -17.71 -14.14 -3.29
CA GLY A 414 -18.90 -14.79 -3.86
C GLY A 414 -18.74 -15.10 -5.34
N ASP A 415 -18.04 -14.22 -6.04
CA ASP A 415 -17.77 -14.29 -7.47
C ASP A 415 -16.59 -15.19 -7.86
N LEU A 416 -15.71 -15.59 -6.94
CA LEU A 416 -14.55 -16.45 -7.26
C LEU A 416 -15.00 -17.80 -7.83
N ASP A 417 -14.25 -18.34 -8.78
CA ASP A 417 -14.53 -19.66 -9.36
C ASP A 417 -13.99 -20.77 -8.44
N CYS A 418 -14.67 -21.00 -7.33
CA CYS A 418 -14.36 -22.04 -6.35
C CYS A 418 -15.62 -22.54 -5.63
N ASN A 419 -15.51 -23.68 -4.95
CA ASN A 419 -16.62 -24.30 -4.21
C ASN A 419 -17.27 -23.33 -3.20
N PRO A 420 -18.60 -23.34 -3.03
CA PRO A 420 -19.31 -22.57 -1.99
C PRO A 420 -18.73 -22.67 -0.56
N GLU A 421 -18.25 -23.84 -0.14
CA GLU A 421 -17.63 -23.99 1.19
C GLU A 421 -16.28 -23.27 1.29
N VAL A 422 -15.52 -23.20 0.19
CA VAL A 422 -14.29 -22.40 0.12
C VAL A 422 -14.63 -20.93 0.24
N LYS A 423 -15.64 -20.45 -0.49
CA LYS A 423 -16.16 -19.07 -0.39
C LYS A 423 -16.60 -18.71 1.02
N LYS A 424 -17.36 -19.60 1.66
CA LYS A 424 -17.83 -19.42 3.04
C LYS A 424 -16.66 -19.30 4.03
N SER A 425 -15.64 -20.14 3.89
CA SER A 425 -14.45 -20.06 4.75
C SER A 425 -13.72 -18.72 4.59
N LEU A 426 -13.59 -18.23 3.35
CA LEU A 426 -12.98 -16.93 3.05
C LEU A 426 -13.83 -15.77 3.57
N MET A 427 -15.14 -15.80 3.38
CA MET A 427 -16.07 -14.76 3.88
C MET A 427 -15.99 -14.63 5.40
N CYS A 428 -15.95 -15.75 6.14
CA CYS A 428 -15.79 -15.72 7.60
C CYS A 428 -14.45 -15.09 8.02
N ALA A 429 -13.36 -15.36 7.29
CA ALA A 429 -12.07 -14.73 7.56
C ALA A 429 -12.02 -13.22 7.20
N LEU A 430 -12.92 -12.78 6.32
CA LEU A 430 -13.05 -11.41 5.82
C LEU A 430 -14.16 -10.60 6.50
N GLU A 431 -14.75 -11.11 7.58
CA GLU A 431 -15.75 -10.37 8.35
C GLU A 431 -15.22 -9.02 8.81
N TRP A 432 -16.10 -8.02 8.83
CA TRP A 432 -15.70 -6.66 9.16
C TRP A 432 -15.21 -6.57 10.61
N GLU A 433 -16.00 -7.11 11.54
CA GLU A 433 -15.68 -7.15 12.96
C GLU A 433 -14.68 -8.28 13.28
N PRO A 434 -13.53 -7.99 13.94
CA PRO A 434 -12.56 -9.02 14.30
C PRO A 434 -13.14 -10.16 15.15
N SER A 435 -14.19 -9.91 15.95
CA SER A 435 -14.88 -10.94 16.76
C SER A 435 -15.51 -12.06 15.94
N ASP A 436 -15.87 -11.77 14.69
CA ASP A 436 -16.66 -12.66 13.85
C ASP A 436 -15.77 -13.47 12.89
N ARG A 437 -14.46 -13.19 12.92
CA ARG A 437 -13.42 -13.94 12.21
C ARG A 437 -12.95 -15.16 12.99
N TYR A 438 -12.16 -16.01 12.34
CA TYR A 438 -11.47 -17.11 13.02
C TYR A 438 -10.55 -16.62 14.15
N ASN A 439 -10.45 -17.42 15.20
CA ASN A 439 -9.58 -17.13 16.34
C ASN A 439 -8.09 -17.45 16.09
N SER A 440 -7.76 -18.17 15.01
CA SER A 440 -6.38 -18.52 14.62
C SER A 440 -6.27 -18.79 13.12
N ALA A 441 -5.09 -18.55 12.56
CA ALA A 441 -4.79 -18.87 11.16
C ALA A 441 -4.91 -20.39 10.89
N LEU A 442 -4.58 -21.23 11.88
CA LEU A 442 -4.69 -22.68 11.75
C LEU A 442 -6.14 -23.17 11.67
N ASN A 443 -7.08 -22.57 12.42
CA ASN A 443 -8.50 -22.93 12.29
C ASN A 443 -9.06 -22.53 10.93
N PHE A 444 -8.70 -21.33 10.46
CA PHE A 444 -9.05 -20.88 9.12
C PHE A 444 -8.50 -21.84 8.05
N TRP A 445 -7.22 -22.23 8.14
CA TRP A 445 -6.60 -23.18 7.20
C TRP A 445 -7.32 -24.53 7.17
N LYS A 446 -7.69 -25.08 8.34
CA LYS A 446 -8.38 -26.39 8.41
C LYS A 446 -9.69 -26.36 7.65
N ASP A 447 -10.54 -25.36 7.92
CA ASP A 447 -11.85 -25.22 7.29
C ASP A 447 -11.71 -24.97 5.79
N PHE A 448 -10.76 -24.11 5.39
CA PHE A 448 -10.45 -23.85 3.98
C PHE A 448 -9.97 -25.12 3.25
N ASN A 449 -9.01 -25.86 3.82
CA ASN A 449 -8.43 -27.06 3.21
C ASN A 449 -9.46 -28.20 3.12
N GLU A 450 -10.32 -28.37 4.12
CA GLU A 450 -11.41 -29.34 4.08
C GLU A 450 -12.42 -28.99 2.97
N ALA A 451 -12.84 -27.73 2.91
CA ALA A 451 -13.71 -27.24 1.84
C ALA A 451 -13.09 -27.45 0.44
N TRP A 452 -11.79 -27.18 0.31
CA TRP A 452 -11.05 -27.36 -0.93
C TRP A 452 -10.93 -28.83 -1.37
N LYS A 453 -10.75 -29.76 -0.42
CA LYS A 453 -10.70 -31.20 -0.72
C LYS A 453 -12.05 -31.74 -1.19
N ASN A 454 -13.16 -31.18 -0.68
CA ASN A 454 -14.51 -31.58 -1.08
C ASN A 454 -14.90 -31.12 -2.51
N ASP A 455 -14.17 -30.16 -3.09
CA ASP A 455 -14.26 -29.74 -4.50
C ASP A 455 -13.94 -30.88 -5.49
N ASN A 456 -13.18 -31.91 -5.07
CA ASN A 456 -12.76 -33.03 -5.91
C ASN A 456 -13.75 -34.21 -6.01
N LYS A 457 -14.96 -34.10 -5.44
CA LYS A 457 -15.98 -35.18 -5.51
C LYS A 457 -17.09 -34.96 -6.54
N GLN A 458 -17.09 -33.87 -7.30
CA GLN A 458 -18.03 -33.64 -8.40
C GLN A 458 -17.32 -33.12 -9.65
N ILE A 459 -16.60 -34.00 -10.35
CA ILE A 459 -16.24 -33.77 -11.76
C ILE A 459 -17.16 -34.64 -12.61
N ILE A 460 -18.26 -34.05 -13.09
CA ILE A 460 -18.87 -34.42 -14.36
C ILE A 460 -18.67 -33.23 -15.29
N LYS A 461 -17.80 -33.45 -16.28
CA LYS A 461 -17.46 -32.57 -17.39
C LYS A 461 -18.69 -31.93 -18.05
N ILE A 462 -18.64 -30.61 -18.23
CA ILE A 462 -19.03 -29.97 -19.49
C ILE A 462 -17.96 -28.91 -19.81
N GLU A 463 -17.09 -29.21 -20.76
CA GLU A 463 -16.26 -28.21 -21.47
C GLU A 463 -17.22 -27.34 -22.33
N LEU A 464 -17.09 -26.01 -22.34
CA LEU A 464 -16.29 -25.31 -23.35
C LEU A 464 -15.86 -23.90 -22.88
N ASN A 465 -14.62 -23.59 -23.27
CA ASN A 465 -13.81 -22.39 -23.06
C ASN A 465 -14.47 -21.06 -23.53
N SER A 466 -14.26 -19.96 -22.80
CA SER A 466 -13.19 -18.94 -23.04
C SER A 466 -13.59 -17.54 -22.54
N SER A 467 -12.94 -17.12 -21.44
CA SER A 467 -12.36 -15.79 -21.14
C SER A 467 -13.02 -14.49 -21.66
N ASN A 468 -13.52 -13.64 -20.75
CA ASN A 468 -12.99 -12.27 -20.54
C ASN A 468 -13.58 -11.59 -19.30
N SER A 469 -12.68 -10.94 -18.53
CA SER A 469 -12.79 -10.53 -17.12
C SER A 469 -13.41 -9.15 -16.87
N GLU A 470 -14.22 -8.64 -17.80
CA GLU A 470 -14.93 -7.36 -17.62
C GLU A 470 -16.43 -7.53 -17.27
N PHE A 471 -16.82 -8.77 -16.92
CA PHE A 471 -18.19 -9.30 -16.90
C PHE A 471 -18.88 -9.36 -15.54
N LYS A 472 -18.12 -9.25 -14.45
CA LYS A 472 -18.64 -9.51 -13.10
C LYS A 472 -19.48 -8.39 -12.51
N GLN A 473 -19.13 -7.12 -12.80
CA GLN A 473 -19.81 -5.97 -12.19
C GLN A 473 -21.28 -5.80 -12.65
N TYR A 474 -21.70 -6.40 -13.77
CA TYR A 474 -23.10 -6.39 -14.22
C TYR A 474 -23.87 -7.67 -13.89
N LYS A 475 -23.18 -8.73 -13.43
CA LYS A 475 -23.78 -10.03 -13.07
C LYS A 475 -24.18 -10.09 -11.60
N GLU A 476 -23.37 -9.51 -10.70
CA GLU A 476 -23.64 -9.46 -9.24
C GLU A 476 -24.89 -8.64 -8.88
N ASN A 477 -25.24 -7.63 -9.67
CA ASN A 477 -26.50 -6.91 -9.53
C ASN A 477 -27.68 -7.74 -10.01
N SER A 478 -27.58 -9.06 -10.25
CA SER A 478 -28.67 -9.78 -10.90
C SER A 478 -28.94 -11.21 -10.36
N GLU A 479 -28.13 -11.79 -9.48
CA GLU A 479 -28.34 -13.20 -9.10
C GLU A 479 -29.42 -13.48 -8.05
N ILE A 480 -30.67 -13.61 -8.51
CA ILE A 480 -31.72 -14.43 -7.88
C ILE A 480 -32.48 -15.15 -8.97
N LYS A 481 -32.19 -16.45 -9.12
CA LYS A 481 -32.86 -17.29 -10.11
C LYS A 481 -34.25 -17.68 -9.62
N GLN A 482 -35.27 -17.09 -10.21
CA GLN A 482 -36.63 -17.60 -10.21
C GLN A 482 -37.08 -17.55 -11.68
N ASP A 483 -37.27 -18.71 -12.30
CA ASP A 483 -37.66 -18.91 -13.71
C ASP A 483 -37.32 -17.76 -14.70
N ASN A 484 -36.15 -17.89 -15.37
CA ASN A 484 -35.71 -17.14 -16.57
C ASN A 484 -35.15 -15.71 -16.44
N TYR A 485 -35.05 -15.11 -15.25
CA TYR A 485 -34.46 -13.78 -15.08
C TYR A 485 -33.51 -13.63 -13.89
N TYR A 486 -32.81 -12.51 -13.89
CA TYR A 486 -31.85 -12.06 -12.89
C TYR A 486 -32.23 -10.63 -12.44
N ILE A 487 -32.18 -10.28 -11.15
CA ILE A 487 -32.63 -8.99 -10.59
C ILE A 487 -31.61 -8.33 -9.66
N GLY A 488 -31.54 -6.99 -9.76
CA GLY A 488 -30.87 -6.03 -8.88
C GLY A 488 -30.65 -6.53 -7.46
N LYS A 489 -29.41 -6.88 -7.06
CA LYS A 489 -29.12 -7.08 -5.62
C LYS A 489 -29.41 -5.79 -4.84
N TYR A 490 -28.99 -4.66 -5.41
CA TYR A 490 -29.24 -3.32 -4.92
C TYR A 490 -29.92 -2.46 -6.01
N THR A 491 -30.33 -1.26 -5.64
CA THR A 491 -30.70 -0.20 -6.57
C THR A 491 -29.47 0.35 -7.30
N VAL A 492 -29.69 0.92 -8.49
CA VAL A 492 -28.62 1.57 -9.26
C VAL A 492 -28.08 2.75 -8.45
N THR A 493 -26.76 2.79 -8.31
CA THR A 493 -26.06 3.82 -7.54
C THR A 493 -25.78 5.07 -8.37
N ASN A 494 -25.50 6.20 -7.70
CA ASN A 494 -25.03 7.41 -8.39
C ASN A 494 -23.73 7.17 -9.18
N ALA A 495 -22.82 6.31 -8.70
CA ALA A 495 -21.58 5.99 -9.41
C ALA A 495 -21.86 5.24 -10.73
N GLU A 496 -22.80 4.30 -10.72
CA GLU A 496 -23.23 3.56 -11.91
C GLU A 496 -23.96 4.46 -12.89
N PHE A 497 -24.90 5.29 -12.39
CA PHE A 497 -25.65 6.22 -13.23
C PHE A 497 -24.75 7.33 -13.82
N LYS A 498 -23.69 7.73 -13.11
CA LYS A 498 -22.71 8.69 -13.63
C LYS A 498 -22.02 8.22 -14.90
N ARG A 499 -21.89 6.90 -15.10
CA ARG A 499 -21.33 6.35 -16.35
C ARG A 499 -22.25 6.62 -17.56
N PHE A 500 -23.57 6.53 -17.36
CA PHE A 500 -24.57 6.89 -18.37
C PHE A 500 -24.51 8.38 -18.71
N VAL A 501 -24.44 9.25 -17.70
CA VAL A 501 -24.27 10.70 -17.88
C VAL A 501 -23.00 11.00 -18.70
N LEU A 502 -21.87 10.43 -18.30
CA LEU A 502 -20.58 10.63 -18.97
C LEU A 502 -20.53 10.05 -20.39
N ALA A 503 -21.36 9.05 -20.69
CA ALA A 503 -21.50 8.50 -22.04
C ALA A 503 -22.34 9.38 -22.97
N GLY A 504 -22.81 10.54 -22.50
CA GLY A 504 -23.68 11.42 -23.28
C GLY A 504 -25.16 11.12 -23.11
N GLY A 505 -25.57 10.46 -22.02
CA GLY A 505 -26.95 10.01 -21.81
C GLY A 505 -28.02 11.11 -21.94
N TYR A 506 -27.65 12.38 -21.76
CA TYR A 506 -28.55 13.53 -21.87
C TYR A 506 -28.24 14.45 -23.07
N ASP A 507 -27.22 14.13 -23.87
CA ASP A 507 -26.90 14.87 -25.10
C ASP A 507 -27.72 14.33 -26.29
N SER A 508 -27.61 14.98 -27.46
CA SER A 508 -28.34 14.57 -28.67
C SER A 508 -28.07 13.11 -29.06
N THR A 509 -26.85 12.62 -28.84
CA THR A 509 -26.45 11.24 -29.16
C THR A 509 -27.13 10.26 -28.22
N GLY A 510 -27.14 10.53 -26.91
CA GLY A 510 -27.83 9.68 -25.95
C GLY A 510 -29.34 9.68 -26.16
N LEU A 511 -29.92 10.87 -26.40
CA LEU A 511 -31.35 11.04 -26.65
C LEU A 511 -31.82 10.27 -27.90
N ASP A 512 -31.03 10.25 -28.96
CA ASP A 512 -31.39 9.54 -30.20
C ASP A 512 -31.17 8.02 -30.09
N ASN A 513 -30.25 7.55 -29.25
CA ASN A 513 -29.87 6.14 -29.19
C ASN A 513 -30.56 5.35 -28.06
N TRP A 514 -30.81 5.98 -26.90
CA TRP A 514 -31.21 5.26 -25.68
C TRP A 514 -32.58 5.66 -25.15
N TRP A 515 -33.06 6.85 -25.45
CA TRP A 515 -34.37 7.30 -25.00
C TRP A 515 -35.47 6.85 -25.95
N SER A 516 -36.62 6.50 -25.39
CA SER A 516 -37.85 6.36 -26.18
C SER A 516 -38.29 7.73 -26.73
N ASN A 517 -39.01 7.75 -27.85
CA ASN A 517 -39.51 9.00 -28.45
C ASN A 517 -40.29 9.85 -27.43
N LEU A 518 -41.19 9.21 -26.68
CA LEU A 518 -41.94 9.87 -25.61
C LEU A 518 -41.03 10.35 -24.48
N GLY A 519 -40.01 9.56 -24.10
CA GLY A 519 -39.03 9.96 -23.10
C GLY A 519 -38.23 11.19 -23.53
N LYS A 520 -37.83 11.27 -24.80
CA LYS A 520 -37.16 12.42 -25.40
C LYS A 520 -38.05 13.66 -25.39
N GLU A 521 -39.31 13.54 -25.81
CA GLU A 521 -40.29 14.64 -25.74
C GLU A 521 -40.50 15.15 -24.30
N VAL A 522 -40.59 14.23 -23.34
CA VAL A 522 -40.73 14.56 -21.92
C VAL A 522 -39.46 15.24 -21.39
N TRP A 523 -38.28 14.78 -21.78
CA TRP A 523 -37.00 15.41 -21.43
C TRP A 523 -36.88 16.81 -22.02
N GLU A 524 -37.16 16.96 -23.32
CA GLU A 524 -37.15 18.25 -24.02
C GLU A 524 -38.15 19.24 -23.41
N SER A 525 -39.36 18.77 -23.06
CA SER A 525 -40.35 19.58 -22.35
C SER A 525 -39.85 20.03 -20.97
N TYR A 526 -39.19 19.13 -20.23
CA TYR A 526 -38.61 19.40 -18.92
C TYR A 526 -37.49 20.45 -18.99
N ILE A 527 -36.51 20.29 -19.87
CA ILE A 527 -35.39 21.26 -20.01
C ILE A 527 -35.87 22.62 -20.55
N ASN A 528 -36.91 22.64 -21.38
CA ASN A 528 -37.49 23.88 -21.93
C ASN A 528 -38.53 24.52 -21.02
N ARG A 529 -38.77 23.97 -19.81
CA ARG A 529 -39.77 24.46 -18.83
C ARG A 529 -41.17 24.62 -19.40
N GLN A 530 -41.55 23.82 -20.39
CA GLN A 530 -42.88 23.88 -20.99
C GLN A 530 -43.87 23.21 -20.04
N GLN A 531 -44.84 23.95 -19.51
CA GLN A 531 -45.91 23.37 -18.69
C GLN A 531 -46.80 22.47 -19.54
N HIS A 532 -46.56 21.16 -19.50
CA HIS A 532 -47.52 20.19 -20.01
C HIS A 532 -48.55 19.88 -18.91
N PRO A 533 -49.87 20.01 -19.18
CA PRO A 533 -50.93 19.89 -18.17
C PRO A 533 -51.07 18.49 -17.53
N CYS A 534 -50.27 17.50 -17.96
CA CYS A 534 -50.38 16.11 -17.51
C CYS A 534 -49.11 15.58 -16.81
N ILE A 535 -48.04 16.37 -16.71
CA ILE A 535 -46.67 15.80 -16.63
C ILE A 535 -45.83 16.32 -15.43
N PHE A 536 -46.19 17.45 -14.80
CA PHE A 536 -45.32 18.07 -13.80
C PHE A 536 -45.95 18.17 -12.40
N GLU A 537 -45.46 17.35 -11.47
CA GLU A 537 -45.61 17.53 -10.02
C GLU A 537 -44.25 17.79 -9.34
N ASP A 538 -43.31 18.45 -10.03
CA ASP A 538 -42.08 18.92 -9.41
C ASP A 538 -42.31 20.28 -8.76
N LYS A 539 -42.38 20.33 -7.43
CA LYS A 539 -42.68 21.55 -6.66
C LYS A 539 -41.45 22.32 -6.20
N ARG A 540 -40.21 22.02 -6.64
CA ARG A 540 -39.02 22.70 -6.09
C ARG A 540 -37.88 23.01 -7.08
N ARG A 541 -37.56 24.33 -7.11
CA ARG A 541 -36.32 25.06 -7.51
C ARG A 541 -36.17 25.52 -8.97
N GLU A 542 -35.84 26.81 -9.11
CA GLU A 542 -35.79 27.61 -10.34
C GLU A 542 -34.41 27.60 -11.05
N ASP A 543 -33.48 26.82 -10.52
CA ASP A 543 -32.06 26.91 -10.83
C ASP A 543 -31.51 25.48 -10.78
N PHE A 544 -31.13 24.91 -11.93
CA PHE A 544 -30.07 23.90 -12.17
C PHE A 544 -30.16 23.31 -13.61
N TYR A 545 -29.05 22.71 -14.06
CA TYR A 545 -28.59 22.51 -15.45
C TYR A 545 -29.26 21.35 -16.22
N THR A 546 -29.16 21.39 -17.56
CA THR A 546 -29.92 20.59 -18.56
C THR A 546 -29.26 19.27 -18.98
N ASP A 547 -28.42 18.63 -18.14
CA ASP A 547 -27.60 17.48 -18.54
C ASP A 547 -27.50 16.33 -17.52
N ARG A 548 -28.35 16.31 -16.48
CA ARG A 548 -28.25 15.39 -15.35
C ARG A 548 -29.54 15.24 -14.54
N PRO A 549 -29.66 14.20 -13.68
CA PRO A 549 -30.81 14.02 -12.79
C PRO A 549 -31.10 15.20 -11.85
N ALA A 550 -32.31 15.24 -11.30
CA ALA A 550 -32.62 16.15 -10.20
C ALA A 550 -31.78 15.77 -8.95
N PHE A 551 -31.41 16.76 -8.14
CA PHE A 551 -30.55 16.61 -6.94
C PHE A 551 -29.11 16.13 -7.22
N TRP A 552 -28.66 16.07 -8.48
CA TRP A 552 -27.32 15.62 -8.82
C TRP A 552 -26.21 16.47 -8.21
N ASP A 553 -26.43 17.78 -8.07
CA ASP A 553 -25.43 18.68 -7.45
C ASP A 553 -25.56 18.77 -5.93
N ASP A 554 -26.55 18.09 -5.33
CA ASP A 554 -26.71 18.04 -3.88
C ASP A 554 -25.94 16.84 -3.31
N GLY A 555 -24.81 17.13 -2.66
CA GLY A 555 -23.93 16.11 -2.06
C GLY A 555 -24.59 15.24 -0.99
N LYS A 556 -25.78 15.60 -0.49
CA LYS A 556 -26.58 14.73 0.40
C LYS A 556 -27.17 13.53 -0.35
N PHE A 557 -27.51 13.71 -1.62
CA PHE A 557 -28.13 12.71 -2.47
C PHE A 557 -27.11 12.08 -3.42
N ASN A 558 -26.18 12.86 -3.98
CA ASN A 558 -25.16 12.38 -4.92
C ASN A 558 -23.87 11.88 -4.23
N HIS A 559 -24.02 10.82 -3.41
CA HIS A 559 -22.87 10.05 -2.92
C HIS A 559 -22.69 8.79 -3.79
N PRO A 560 -21.45 8.38 -4.15
CA PRO A 560 -21.20 7.29 -5.11
C PRO A 560 -21.94 5.99 -4.84
N ASN A 561 -22.05 5.60 -3.57
CA ASN A 561 -22.69 4.34 -3.14
C ASN A 561 -24.12 4.52 -2.61
N LYS A 562 -24.73 5.68 -2.80
CA LYS A 562 -26.16 5.87 -2.54
C LYS A 562 -26.97 5.56 -3.81
N PRO A 563 -28.24 5.16 -3.68
CA PRO A 563 -29.14 5.04 -4.83
C PRO A 563 -29.17 6.33 -5.63
N VAL A 564 -29.19 6.22 -6.96
CA VAL A 564 -29.54 7.36 -7.81
C VAL A 564 -31.00 7.71 -7.57
N VAL A 565 -31.25 8.99 -7.31
CA VAL A 565 -32.59 9.54 -7.05
C VAL A 565 -32.81 10.80 -7.87
N GLY A 566 -34.05 11.29 -7.94
CA GLY A 566 -34.38 12.46 -8.74
C GLY A 566 -34.43 12.18 -10.24
N ILE A 567 -34.56 10.91 -10.62
CA ILE A 567 -34.76 10.48 -12.00
C ILE A 567 -36.22 10.11 -12.26
N CYS A 568 -36.66 10.32 -13.48
CA CYS A 568 -37.96 9.85 -13.95
C CYS A 568 -37.86 8.42 -14.51
N TRP A 569 -39.01 7.83 -14.83
CA TRP A 569 -39.08 6.48 -15.37
C TRP A 569 -38.35 6.35 -16.73
N PHE A 570 -38.46 7.38 -17.59
CA PHE A 570 -37.78 7.39 -18.90
C PHE A 570 -36.24 7.47 -18.77
N GLU A 571 -35.73 8.13 -17.74
CA GLU A 571 -34.28 8.15 -17.45
C GLU A 571 -33.79 6.77 -17.01
N ALA A 572 -34.57 6.06 -16.20
CA ALA A 572 -34.27 4.69 -15.81
C ALA A 572 -34.34 3.71 -17.00
N GLU A 573 -35.30 3.90 -17.91
CA GLU A 573 -35.42 3.14 -19.16
C GLU A 573 -34.21 3.40 -20.08
N ALA A 574 -33.87 4.67 -20.30
CA ALA A 574 -32.73 5.06 -21.12
C ALA A 574 -31.40 4.52 -20.56
N TYR A 575 -31.24 4.52 -19.23
CA TYR A 575 -30.11 3.87 -18.58
C TYR A 575 -30.04 2.37 -18.90
N CYS A 576 -31.16 1.64 -18.86
CA CYS A 576 -31.19 0.22 -19.19
C CYS A 576 -30.82 -0.05 -20.66
N ASN A 577 -31.30 0.78 -21.59
CA ASN A 577 -30.98 0.69 -23.01
C ASN A 577 -29.49 0.97 -23.28
N TRP A 578 -28.98 2.08 -22.73
CA TRP A 578 -27.56 2.41 -22.77
C TRP A 578 -26.72 1.28 -22.22
N LEU A 579 -27.15 0.73 -21.08
CA LEU A 579 -26.40 -0.30 -20.41
C LEU A 579 -26.31 -1.57 -21.26
N LEU A 580 -27.41 -2.01 -21.85
CA LEU A 580 -27.40 -3.16 -22.76
C LEU A 580 -26.46 -2.91 -23.94
N GLU A 581 -26.52 -1.74 -24.57
CA GLU A 581 -25.63 -1.40 -25.68
C GLU A 581 -24.16 -1.34 -25.25
N TYR A 582 -23.86 -0.70 -24.13
CA TYR A 582 -22.53 -0.61 -23.55
C TYR A 582 -21.96 -2.01 -23.30
N LEU A 583 -22.78 -2.91 -22.75
CA LEU A 583 -22.42 -4.29 -22.47
C LEU A 583 -22.23 -5.13 -23.73
N ILE A 584 -23.09 -4.99 -24.75
CA ILE A 584 -22.92 -5.64 -26.06
C ILE A 584 -21.63 -5.17 -26.75
N LYS A 585 -21.34 -3.86 -26.71
CA LYS A 585 -20.11 -3.29 -27.27
C LYS A 585 -18.86 -3.80 -26.55
N LYS A 586 -18.97 -4.04 -25.24
CA LYS A 586 -17.88 -4.49 -24.38
C LYS A 586 -17.62 -5.99 -24.53
N ASP A 587 -18.67 -6.78 -24.70
CA ASP A 587 -18.61 -8.21 -25.00
C ASP A 587 -19.92 -8.67 -25.63
N ASN A 588 -19.75 -8.94 -26.92
CA ASN A 588 -20.80 -9.21 -27.86
C ASN A 588 -21.41 -10.62 -27.67
N VAL A 589 -20.79 -11.52 -26.91
CA VAL A 589 -21.20 -12.94 -26.91
C VAL A 589 -22.34 -13.21 -25.92
N PHE A 590 -22.27 -12.65 -24.70
CA PHE A 590 -23.28 -12.93 -23.68
C PHE A 590 -24.54 -12.05 -23.81
N TRP A 591 -24.39 -10.77 -24.14
CA TRP A 591 -25.48 -9.79 -24.03
C TRP A 591 -26.36 -9.65 -25.27
N VAL A 592 -25.93 -10.16 -26.44
CA VAL A 592 -26.70 -10.03 -27.70
C VAL A 592 -28.11 -10.64 -27.58
N ASN A 593 -28.23 -11.74 -26.85
CA ASN A 593 -29.51 -12.42 -26.60
C ASN A 593 -30.12 -12.07 -25.24
N LYS A 594 -29.75 -10.93 -24.65
CA LYS A 594 -30.27 -10.46 -23.36
C LYS A 594 -31.12 -9.20 -23.53
N SER A 595 -32.00 -9.00 -22.57
CA SER A 595 -32.69 -7.73 -22.32
C SER A 595 -32.27 -7.21 -20.95
N ILE A 596 -32.16 -5.89 -20.83
CA ILE A 596 -32.00 -5.19 -19.54
C ILE A 596 -33.14 -4.20 -19.44
N HIS A 597 -33.89 -4.24 -18.35
CA HIS A 597 -35.03 -3.36 -18.11
C HIS A 597 -35.29 -3.17 -16.61
N LEU A 598 -36.21 -2.27 -16.25
CA LEU A 598 -36.70 -2.18 -14.88
C LEU A 598 -37.46 -3.46 -14.49
N PRO A 599 -37.46 -3.89 -13.22
CA PRO A 599 -38.23 -5.07 -12.81
C PRO A 599 -39.72 -4.87 -13.07
N THR A 600 -40.40 -5.94 -13.49
CA THR A 600 -41.86 -6.02 -13.36
C THR A 600 -42.26 -6.11 -11.88
N GLU A 601 -43.48 -5.73 -11.53
CA GLU A 601 -44.01 -5.89 -10.16
C GLU A 601 -43.91 -7.36 -9.72
N PHE A 602 -44.15 -8.29 -10.64
CA PHE A 602 -44.02 -9.72 -10.37
C PHE A 602 -42.59 -10.10 -10.01
N GLN A 603 -41.61 -9.71 -10.83
CA GLN A 603 -40.19 -10.00 -10.58
C GLN A 603 -39.73 -9.39 -9.26
N TRP A 604 -40.13 -8.14 -9.00
CA TRP A 604 -39.80 -7.43 -7.78
C TRP A 604 -40.37 -8.12 -6.54
N VAL A 605 -41.66 -8.46 -6.55
CA VAL A 605 -42.33 -9.13 -5.41
C VAL A 605 -41.77 -10.53 -5.18
N SER A 606 -41.46 -11.24 -6.27
CA SER A 606 -40.86 -12.57 -6.24
C SER A 606 -39.47 -12.52 -5.59
N ALA A 607 -38.65 -11.53 -5.94
CA ALA A 607 -37.36 -11.28 -5.29
C ALA A 607 -37.51 -10.83 -3.83
N ALA A 608 -38.59 -10.12 -3.48
CA ALA A 608 -38.84 -9.73 -2.10
C ALA A 608 -39.31 -10.90 -1.22
N ARG A 609 -39.95 -11.94 -1.78
CA ARG A 609 -40.69 -12.96 -1.00
C ARG A 609 -40.48 -14.42 -1.47
N LYS A 610 -39.89 -15.29 -0.61
CA LYS A 610 -39.57 -16.70 -0.95
C LYS A 610 -40.80 -17.57 -1.16
N ASN A 611 -41.82 -17.38 -0.33
CA ASN A 611 -43.06 -18.14 -0.24
C ASN A 611 -44.03 -17.42 0.73
N GLY A 612 -45.34 -17.38 0.47
CA GLY A 612 -46.38 -17.04 1.47
C GLY A 612 -46.83 -15.57 1.57
N LYS A 613 -47.24 -15.16 2.79
CA LYS A 613 -47.91 -13.87 3.11
C LYS A 613 -47.00 -12.87 3.87
N TYR A 614 -45.68 -12.93 3.69
CA TYR A 614 -44.78 -12.05 4.47
C TYR A 614 -44.96 -10.57 4.14
N GLU A 615 -45.03 -9.75 5.17
CA GLU A 615 -45.21 -8.30 5.03
C GLU A 615 -43.92 -7.60 4.61
N TYR A 616 -42.77 -8.07 5.09
CA TYR A 616 -41.43 -7.56 4.79
C TYR A 616 -40.50 -8.64 4.20
N PRO A 617 -39.40 -8.28 3.52
CA PRO A 617 -38.45 -9.25 2.95
C PRO A 617 -37.86 -10.23 3.98
N TRP A 618 -37.72 -9.78 5.23
CA TRP A 618 -37.22 -10.54 6.37
C TRP A 618 -38.31 -11.22 7.21
N GLY A 619 -39.58 -11.20 6.77
CA GLY A 619 -40.71 -11.82 7.47
C GLY A 619 -41.74 -10.80 7.99
N ASN A 620 -42.47 -11.14 9.07
CA ASN A 620 -43.56 -10.30 9.62
C ASN A 620 -43.13 -9.47 10.84
N LYS A 621 -41.83 -9.38 11.11
CA LYS A 621 -41.31 -8.56 12.19
C LYS A 621 -41.33 -7.10 11.74
N LEU A 622 -41.89 -6.21 12.58
CA LEU A 622 -41.89 -4.77 12.32
C LEU A 622 -40.46 -4.26 12.05
N PRO A 623 -40.29 -3.31 11.13
CA PRO A 623 -38.99 -2.79 10.74
C PRO A 623 -38.32 -2.07 11.91
N SER A 624 -37.01 -2.25 12.06
CA SER A 624 -36.15 -1.38 12.85
C SER A 624 -35.02 -0.85 11.98
N GLU A 625 -34.22 0.08 12.50
CA GLU A 625 -33.06 0.64 11.82
C GLU A 625 -32.00 -0.42 11.46
N GLU A 626 -32.08 -1.64 12.00
CA GLU A 626 -31.23 -2.74 11.56
C GLU A 626 -31.69 -3.39 10.25
N TYR A 627 -32.98 -3.25 9.91
CA TYR A 627 -33.63 -3.92 8.78
C TYR A 627 -33.91 -2.99 7.60
N ALA A 628 -34.23 -1.72 7.83
CA ALA A 628 -34.52 -0.76 6.76
C ALA A 628 -34.34 0.69 7.21
N ASN A 629 -34.17 1.59 6.23
CA ASN A 629 -34.23 3.04 6.42
C ASN A 629 -35.66 3.56 6.21
N TYR A 630 -36.30 4.14 7.22
CA TYR A 630 -37.70 4.60 7.16
C TYR A 630 -38.03 5.68 8.23
N GLY A 631 -39.18 6.34 8.09
CA GLY A 631 -39.78 7.24 9.08
C GLY A 631 -38.95 8.48 9.45
N ASN A 632 -38.05 8.93 8.57
CA ASN A 632 -37.08 10.01 8.87
C ASN A 632 -36.25 9.79 10.14
N LYS A 633 -36.15 8.56 10.67
CA LYS A 633 -35.55 8.29 11.99
C LYS A 633 -34.03 8.51 12.03
N LEU A 634 -33.39 8.52 10.87
CA LEU A 634 -31.94 8.63 10.71
C LEU A 634 -31.56 10.00 10.09
N LEU A 635 -31.09 10.03 8.83
CA LEU A 635 -30.55 11.24 8.19
C LEU A 635 -31.55 12.00 7.30
N GLY A 636 -32.79 11.51 7.16
CA GLY A 636 -33.79 12.10 6.26
C GLY A 636 -33.36 12.12 4.78
N THR A 637 -32.52 11.17 4.38
CA THR A 637 -32.05 10.96 3.00
C THR A 637 -31.82 9.46 2.76
N PRO A 638 -31.77 9.01 1.49
CA PRO A 638 -31.34 7.66 1.17
C PRO A 638 -29.96 7.34 1.75
N HIS A 639 -29.77 6.11 2.18
CA HIS A 639 -28.55 5.59 2.78
C HIS A 639 -27.65 4.94 1.73
N ILE A 640 -26.45 4.57 2.14
CA ILE A 640 -25.56 3.77 1.30
C ILE A 640 -26.21 2.40 1.13
N ILE A 641 -26.25 1.88 -0.11
CA ILE A 641 -26.82 0.56 -0.38
C ILE A 641 -26.17 -0.52 0.49
N GLY A 642 -26.96 -1.47 0.98
CA GLY A 642 -26.48 -2.55 1.85
C GLY A 642 -26.23 -2.16 3.31
N SER A 643 -26.59 -0.95 3.75
CA SER A 643 -26.47 -0.52 5.16
C SER A 643 -27.32 -1.35 6.12
N HIS A 644 -28.33 -2.07 5.62
CA HIS A 644 -29.28 -2.84 6.43
C HIS A 644 -29.28 -4.34 6.05
N PRO A 645 -28.20 -5.09 6.29
CA PRO A 645 -28.05 -6.48 5.82
C PRO A 645 -29.03 -7.45 6.48
N LYS A 646 -29.55 -7.16 7.69
CA LYS A 646 -30.61 -7.97 8.30
C LYS A 646 -31.95 -7.86 7.56
N GLY A 647 -32.10 -6.84 6.71
CA GLY A 647 -33.26 -6.63 5.85
C GLY A 647 -33.20 -7.36 4.51
N SER A 648 -32.15 -8.13 4.23
CA SER A 648 -32.04 -8.87 2.97
C SER A 648 -33.22 -9.80 2.75
N SER A 649 -33.69 -9.85 1.50
CA SER A 649 -34.69 -10.80 1.06
C SER A 649 -34.13 -12.23 1.07
N TRP A 650 -35.02 -13.19 0.91
CA TRP A 650 -34.71 -14.61 0.92
C TRP A 650 -33.66 -15.11 -0.06
N CYS A 651 -33.42 -14.31 -1.08
CA CYS A 651 -32.53 -14.59 -2.18
C CYS A 651 -31.35 -13.61 -2.21
N GLY A 652 -31.28 -12.69 -1.26
CA GLY A 652 -30.14 -11.78 -1.09
C GLY A 652 -30.31 -10.40 -1.73
N CYS A 653 -31.49 -10.03 -2.23
CA CYS A 653 -31.75 -8.62 -2.56
C CYS A 653 -31.80 -7.79 -1.29
N ASN A 654 -31.09 -6.68 -1.28
CA ASN A 654 -31.08 -5.73 -0.18
C ASN A 654 -31.95 -4.52 -0.52
N ASP A 655 -32.34 -3.81 0.54
CA ASP A 655 -33.04 -2.53 0.45
C ASP A 655 -34.30 -2.61 -0.42
N MET A 656 -34.95 -3.78 -0.45
CA MET A 656 -36.19 -4.02 -1.20
C MET A 656 -37.37 -3.24 -0.60
N VAL A 657 -37.31 -2.88 0.68
CA VAL A 657 -38.34 -2.04 1.30
C VAL A 657 -37.67 -0.97 2.14
N GLY A 658 -38.22 0.23 2.12
CA GLY A 658 -37.58 1.41 2.67
C GLY A 658 -36.42 1.92 1.82
N ASP A 659 -35.72 2.92 2.35
CA ASP A 659 -34.68 3.71 1.68
C ASP A 659 -35.18 4.52 0.47
N VAL A 660 -35.52 3.88 -0.64
CA VAL A 660 -36.09 4.52 -1.84
C VAL A 660 -37.24 3.71 -2.41
N TRP A 661 -38.26 4.43 -2.90
CA TRP A 661 -39.23 3.85 -3.81
C TRP A 661 -38.54 3.44 -5.10
N GLU A 662 -38.97 2.34 -5.71
CA GLU A 662 -38.36 1.85 -6.93
C GLU A 662 -39.32 1.83 -8.10
N TRP A 663 -38.91 2.45 -9.21
CA TRP A 663 -39.61 2.32 -10.49
C TRP A 663 -39.67 0.86 -10.95
N SER A 664 -40.84 0.48 -11.45
CA SER A 664 -41.07 -0.80 -12.12
C SER A 664 -41.53 -0.61 -13.56
N LEU A 665 -41.52 -1.70 -14.33
CA LEU A 665 -41.89 -1.68 -15.74
C LEU A 665 -43.40 -1.47 -15.96
N ASP A 666 -44.22 -2.01 -15.06
CA ASP A 666 -45.67 -2.09 -15.20
C ASP A 666 -46.40 -0.74 -15.09
N ASN A 667 -47.52 -0.65 -15.81
CA ASN A 667 -48.51 0.40 -15.62
C ASN A 667 -49.34 0.12 -14.36
N PHE A 668 -49.77 1.16 -13.65
CA PHE A 668 -50.43 1.02 -12.37
C PHE A 668 -51.82 0.36 -12.46
N GLU A 669 -52.58 0.68 -13.51
CA GLU A 669 -53.80 -0.02 -13.87
C GLU A 669 -53.69 -0.56 -15.30
N LYS A 670 -54.25 -1.75 -15.55
CA LYS A 670 -54.23 -2.38 -16.88
C LYS A 670 -54.92 -1.57 -17.98
N ASN A 671 -55.77 -0.59 -17.61
CA ASN A 671 -56.56 0.24 -18.53
C ASN A 671 -56.15 1.73 -18.49
N ASN A 672 -55.12 2.09 -17.73
CA ASN A 672 -54.60 3.45 -17.64
C ASN A 672 -53.11 3.43 -17.99
N ASP A 673 -52.80 3.72 -19.25
CA ASP A 673 -51.43 3.68 -19.79
C ASP A 673 -50.53 4.83 -19.30
N ILE A 674 -51.04 5.70 -18.44
CA ILE A 674 -50.36 6.95 -18.10
C ILE A 674 -49.49 6.81 -16.85
N ASP A 675 -49.88 6.00 -15.87
CA ASP A 675 -49.18 5.94 -14.57
C ASP A 675 -48.34 4.67 -14.43
N LYS A 676 -47.10 4.82 -13.98
CA LYS A 676 -46.18 3.72 -13.68
C LYS A 676 -46.24 3.37 -12.20
N VAL A 677 -45.88 2.12 -11.89
CA VAL A 677 -45.83 1.67 -10.49
C VAL A 677 -44.45 1.94 -9.90
N ILE A 678 -44.45 2.49 -8.68
CA ILE A 678 -43.32 2.44 -7.76
C ILE A 678 -43.61 1.49 -6.60
N ARG A 679 -42.59 0.75 -6.11
CA ARG A 679 -42.74 -0.23 -5.01
C ARG A 679 -41.78 0.00 -3.84
N GLY A 680 -42.12 -0.56 -2.68
CA GLY A 680 -41.21 -0.77 -1.55
C GLY A 680 -41.23 0.27 -0.43
N GLY A 681 -41.75 1.48 -0.67
CA GLY A 681 -41.65 2.57 0.31
C GLY A 681 -40.26 3.22 0.31
N CYS A 682 -40.09 4.35 0.99
CA CYS A 682 -38.81 5.04 1.09
C CYS A 682 -38.49 5.50 2.51
N CYS A 683 -37.33 6.15 2.68
CA CYS A 683 -36.85 6.66 3.97
C CYS A 683 -37.79 7.67 4.66
N PHE A 684 -38.73 8.26 3.90
CA PHE A 684 -39.72 9.22 4.41
C PHE A 684 -41.01 8.57 4.91
N ASP A 685 -41.25 7.31 4.54
CA ASP A 685 -42.49 6.60 4.83
C ASP A 685 -42.41 5.89 6.18
N GLU A 686 -43.52 5.76 6.88
CA GLU A 686 -43.59 5.09 8.18
C GLU A 686 -43.49 3.55 8.06
N ALA A 687 -43.33 2.88 9.20
CA ALA A 687 -43.14 1.42 9.27
C ALA A 687 -44.24 0.62 8.55
N GLU A 688 -45.49 1.08 8.63
CA GLU A 688 -46.65 0.44 8.01
C GLU A 688 -46.70 0.67 6.49
N GLN A 689 -45.92 1.62 5.97
CA GLN A 689 -45.90 2.04 4.58
C GLN A 689 -44.72 1.46 3.80
N ILE A 690 -43.70 0.88 4.45
CA ILE A 690 -42.53 0.24 3.81
C ILE A 690 -42.66 -1.29 3.77
N THR A 691 -43.69 -1.81 3.09
CA THR A 691 -43.97 -3.25 2.99
C THR A 691 -43.73 -3.77 1.57
N ILE A 692 -43.63 -5.09 1.41
CA ILE A 692 -43.59 -5.74 0.08
C ILE A 692 -44.82 -5.37 -0.74
N ASN A 693 -45.97 -5.18 -0.09
CA ASN A 693 -47.24 -4.86 -0.75
C ASN A 693 -47.38 -3.37 -1.09
N SER A 694 -46.50 -2.52 -0.57
CA SER A 694 -46.52 -1.09 -0.80
C SER A 694 -46.24 -0.79 -2.27
N ARG A 695 -47.25 -0.21 -2.93
CA ARG A 695 -47.18 0.25 -4.32
C ARG A 695 -47.91 1.58 -4.47
N GLN A 696 -47.39 2.48 -5.30
CA GLN A 696 -48.05 3.75 -5.62
C GLN A 696 -48.01 4.03 -7.12
N ALA A 697 -49.02 4.77 -7.59
CA ALA A 697 -49.08 5.29 -8.95
C ALA A 697 -48.26 6.58 -9.02
N ARG A 698 -47.39 6.69 -10.02
CA ARG A 698 -46.73 7.96 -10.36
C ARG A 698 -46.67 8.14 -11.86
N LYS A 699 -46.81 9.40 -12.30
CA LYS A 699 -46.56 9.78 -13.68
C LYS A 699 -45.11 9.41 -14.05
N PRO A 700 -44.83 8.87 -15.23
CA PRO A 700 -43.49 8.43 -15.63
C PRO A 700 -42.48 9.57 -15.70
N ALA A 701 -42.93 10.83 -15.82
CA ALA A 701 -42.08 12.01 -15.78
C ALA A 701 -41.78 12.52 -14.35
N TYR A 702 -42.40 11.94 -13.33
CA TYR A 702 -42.23 12.37 -11.94
C TYR A 702 -40.80 12.16 -11.46
N ARG A 703 -40.23 13.14 -10.76
CA ARG A 703 -38.89 13.07 -10.15
C ARG A 703 -39.00 13.34 -8.67
N HIS A 704 -38.33 12.52 -7.86
CA HIS A 704 -38.34 12.70 -6.42
C HIS A 704 -37.02 12.25 -5.79
N ALA A 705 -36.64 12.92 -4.71
CA ALA A 705 -35.39 12.68 -3.97
C ALA A 705 -35.32 11.31 -3.24
N ALA A 706 -36.36 10.49 -3.37
CA ALA A 706 -36.44 9.15 -2.79
C ALA A 706 -37.13 8.16 -3.73
N ILE A 707 -37.06 8.40 -5.04
CA ILE A 707 -37.40 7.42 -6.06
C ILE A 707 -36.13 7.10 -6.84
N GLY A 708 -35.76 5.83 -6.83
CA GLY A 708 -34.70 5.25 -7.65
C GLY A 708 -35.24 4.04 -8.44
N PHE A 709 -34.35 3.11 -8.78
CA PHE A 709 -34.72 1.89 -9.48
C PHE A 709 -33.62 0.84 -9.33
N ARG A 710 -33.98 -0.41 -9.63
CA ARG A 710 -33.05 -1.51 -9.88
C ARG A 710 -33.29 -2.08 -11.27
N ILE A 711 -32.40 -2.96 -11.71
CA ILE A 711 -32.48 -3.57 -13.06
C ILE A 711 -32.83 -5.05 -13.00
N VAL A 712 -33.37 -5.56 -14.10
CA VAL A 712 -33.56 -6.99 -14.38
C VAL A 712 -32.86 -7.33 -15.69
N VAL A 713 -32.28 -8.53 -15.75
CA VAL A 713 -31.67 -9.13 -16.93
C VAL A 713 -32.40 -10.42 -17.28
N GLU A 714 -32.90 -10.52 -18.51
CA GLU A 714 -33.55 -11.75 -19.02
C GLU A 714 -32.89 -12.25 -20.30
N SER A 715 -33.11 -13.53 -20.61
CA SER A 715 -32.85 -14.04 -21.96
C SER A 715 -33.99 -13.63 -22.89
N LYS A 716 -33.68 -13.09 -24.07
CA LYS A 716 -34.66 -12.96 -25.15
C LYS A 716 -35.09 -14.38 -25.56
N CYS A 717 -36.36 -14.73 -25.37
CA CYS A 717 -36.93 -15.93 -25.98
C CYS A 717 -36.83 -15.79 -27.50
N GLY A 718 -36.25 -16.79 -28.16
CA GLY A 718 -36.24 -16.89 -29.63
C GLY A 718 -37.60 -17.23 -30.20
#